data_AF-A0A518HK59-F1
#
_entry.id   AF-A0A518HK59-F1
#
_cell.length_a   1.000
_cell.length_b   1.000
_cell.length_c   1.000
_cell.angle_alpha   90.00
_cell.angle_beta   90.00
_cell.angle_gamma   90.00
#
_symmetry.space_group_name_H-M   'P 1'
#
loop_
_entity.id
_entity.type
_entity.pdbx_description
1 polymer ?
#
loop_
_entity_poly.entity_id
_entity_poly.type
_entity_poly.pdbx_seq_one_letter_code
_entity_poly.pdbx_strand_id
1 'polypeptide(L)'
;MHSRSIGSASIILIVACVLVWFTSSNTHSPVDSNAFLPQGAEDLGWPTIRGPHLTGHSDEIHLADAWPNHGPPVLWRRNLGQGYSSFVAFDGRVFTQYQTLAGQFVLCLDATTGSTLWQHRYDDPYELGGMYPGPRSTPTIDEKHIYFTSPDLTVGCLNWEGEELWSVDLSQRFESRGTGFGYACSPIIASERILLPVGGRNSAMIALNKRTGELIWKSGDDPASYSSALPVTVLEKQLVIGLLQNSLCGFDLHAGSQLFRVALSRGYDEHSAWPITRDDLVWISSPFQGGSQLYRIRPDQSPAIELIGEYESMSNDVASSVLVGEYVYGFDLKESQSNARHPSRGSFRCVNFYTGEIAWSNGNTKPRRSVEFETMKQSQTIGHASVIVADEKLILLNDTGDLVLAKASPEQYIELARARVLAGKTAWATPALHRGLLFVRNHSTAVCVYLGRRDRDNATALQRSFRLRSKPEMGSARNWIGIRSEDTLRMPTAGSMFYGWIATTASTACAAILTAVACLIGPRTLRSQRYAVFLSLSLITCMTAGPLLSHALNEFIFTWPGCLFLVFQHAMIVAQLRRNAPHGSPWHGRATAAGFIAMCYVYFVICRDHNLVSAWIFLCAFPAAIPGALATRWIHNRQGMGNFATETTAFLVSLTVYSVGAAAILWWRYGLPLN
;
A
#
# COMPACT_ATOMS: atom_id res chain seq x y z
N MET A 1 -55.17 60.63 -3.44
CA MET A 1 -53.86 61.20 -3.11
C MET A 1 -53.23 60.37 -2.01
N HIS A 2 -52.13 59.66 -2.26
CA HIS A 2 -51.06 59.44 -1.28
C HIS A 2 -49.97 58.56 -1.92
N SER A 3 -48.88 59.24 -2.28
CA SER A 3 -47.57 58.63 -2.39
C SER A 3 -47.03 58.38 -0.98
N ARG A 4 -46.29 57.27 -0.82
CA ARG A 4 -45.23 56.97 0.17
C ARG A 4 -45.37 55.52 0.68
N SER A 5 -44.45 54.66 0.27
CA SER A 5 -43.46 54.03 1.17
C SER A 5 -42.68 52.91 0.45
N ILE A 6 -41.85 53.29 -0.52
CA ILE A 6 -40.67 52.49 -0.87
C ILE A 6 -39.62 52.90 0.18
N GLY A 7 -39.40 52.08 1.20
CA GLY A 7 -38.45 52.43 2.27
C GLY A 7 -38.43 51.51 3.50
N SER A 8 -39.42 50.65 3.72
CA SER A 8 -39.50 49.85 4.95
C SER A 8 -39.20 48.36 4.75
N ALA A 9 -39.37 47.82 3.53
CA ALA A 9 -39.17 46.39 3.27
C ALA A 9 -37.70 46.00 3.01
N SER A 10 -36.88 46.92 2.50
CA SER A 10 -35.46 46.63 2.19
C SER A 10 -34.53 46.76 3.40
N ILE A 11 -34.92 47.49 4.45
CA ILE A 11 -34.11 47.65 5.68
C ILE A 11 -34.31 46.44 6.61
N ILE A 12 -35.50 45.84 6.65
CA ILE A 12 -35.77 44.65 7.47
C ILE A 12 -35.04 43.41 6.94
N LEU A 13 -34.87 43.29 5.61
CA LEU A 13 -34.12 42.17 5.02
C LEU A 13 -32.60 42.29 5.24
N ILE A 14 -32.05 43.51 5.24
CA ILE A 14 -30.61 43.74 5.45
C ILE A 14 -30.22 43.59 6.92
N VAL A 15 -31.08 44.03 7.86
CA VAL A 15 -30.83 43.83 9.30
C VAL A 15 -30.97 42.35 9.70
N ALA A 16 -31.86 41.58 9.05
CA ALA A 16 -31.95 40.13 9.24
C ALA A 16 -30.71 39.37 8.72
N CYS A 17 -30.12 39.80 7.59
CA CYS A 17 -28.91 39.19 7.05
C CYS A 17 -27.64 39.54 7.86
N VAL A 18 -27.57 40.73 8.48
CA VAL A 18 -26.43 41.13 9.33
C VAL A 18 -26.48 40.51 10.73
N LEU A 19 -27.68 40.24 11.27
CA LEU A 19 -27.83 39.54 12.56
C LEU A 19 -27.56 38.02 12.46
N VAL A 20 -27.78 37.40 11.30
CA VAL A 20 -27.39 35.99 11.06
C VAL A 20 -25.88 35.82 10.88
N TRP A 21 -25.16 36.90 10.55
CA TRP A 21 -23.68 36.89 10.46
C TRP A 21 -22.98 37.11 11.81
N PHE A 22 -23.66 37.68 12.81
CA PHE A 22 -23.07 38.00 14.11
C PHE A 22 -23.44 37.06 15.27
N THR A 23 -24.24 36.00 15.01
CA THR A 23 -24.48 34.92 15.99
C THR A 23 -23.78 33.60 15.67
N SER A 24 -22.88 33.57 14.69
CA SER A 24 -21.87 32.51 14.59
C SER A 24 -20.64 32.85 15.45
N SER A 25 -20.86 33.23 16.71
CA SER A 25 -19.84 33.02 17.72
C SER A 25 -19.67 31.52 17.86
N ASN A 26 -18.49 31.00 17.53
CA ASN A 26 -18.05 29.63 17.71
C ASN A 26 -18.70 28.97 18.93
N THR A 27 -19.85 28.32 18.74
CA THR A 27 -20.15 27.13 19.52
C THR A 27 -19.24 26.09 18.92
N HIS A 28 -18.05 25.94 19.50
CA HIS A 28 -17.35 24.66 19.42
C HIS A 28 -18.42 23.61 19.71
N SER A 29 -18.87 22.89 18.68
CA SER A 29 -19.44 21.56 18.89
C SER A 29 -18.46 20.89 19.85
N PRO A 30 -18.92 20.30 20.97
CA PRO A 30 -18.01 19.58 21.85
C PRO A 30 -17.23 18.64 20.94
N VAL A 31 -15.91 18.83 20.86
CA VAL A 31 -15.02 17.85 20.24
C VAL A 31 -15.47 16.54 20.83
N ASP A 32 -15.98 15.61 20.02
CA ASP A 32 -16.49 14.32 20.49
C ASP A 32 -15.45 13.78 21.46
N SER A 33 -15.78 13.84 22.75
CA SER A 33 -14.81 13.58 23.81
C SER A 33 -14.36 12.14 23.64
N ASN A 34 -13.06 11.91 23.49
CA ASN A 34 -12.55 10.57 23.30
C ASN A 34 -12.85 9.74 24.55
N ALA A 35 -13.82 8.84 24.46
CA ALA A 35 -14.28 8.00 25.57
C ALA A 35 -13.23 7.01 26.07
N PHE A 36 -12.13 6.86 25.33
CA PHE A 36 -11.00 6.03 25.69
C PHE A 36 -9.90 6.79 26.41
N LEU A 37 -9.98 8.11 26.58
CA LEU A 37 -8.97 8.85 27.32
C LEU A 37 -9.43 9.15 28.75
N PRO A 38 -8.50 9.26 29.72
CA PRO A 38 -8.81 9.78 31.03
C PRO A 38 -9.49 11.16 30.95
N GLN A 39 -10.40 11.44 31.89
CA GLN A 39 -11.12 12.70 31.91
C GLN A 39 -10.15 13.89 31.97
N GLY A 40 -10.26 14.80 31.00
CA GLY A 40 -9.41 16.00 30.91
C GLY A 40 -8.10 15.82 30.16
N ALA A 41 -7.80 14.61 29.67
CA ALA A 41 -6.66 14.38 28.77
C ALA A 41 -6.93 14.95 27.37
N GLU A 42 -5.88 15.49 26.75
CA GLU A 42 -5.91 15.96 25.37
C GLU A 42 -5.86 14.78 24.39
N ASP A 43 -6.67 14.83 23.33
CA ASP A 43 -6.69 13.79 22.28
C ASP A 43 -5.57 14.06 21.26
N LEU A 44 -4.37 13.59 21.57
CA LEU A 44 -3.19 13.71 20.70
C LEU A 44 -3.23 12.75 19.49
N GLY A 45 -4.18 11.81 19.47
CA GLY A 45 -4.27 10.75 18.46
C GLY A 45 -3.06 9.80 18.45
N TRP A 46 -2.75 9.26 17.28
CA TRP A 46 -1.57 8.43 16.99
C TRP A 46 -0.74 9.08 15.86
N PRO A 47 -0.05 10.19 16.12
CA PRO A 47 0.49 11.05 15.08
C PRO A 47 1.79 10.53 14.44
N THR A 48 2.47 9.57 15.07
CA THR A 48 3.74 9.01 14.58
C THR A 48 3.71 7.48 14.59
N ILE A 49 4.69 6.84 13.93
CA ILE A 49 4.83 5.38 13.89
C ILE A 49 4.87 4.71 15.28
N ARG A 50 5.26 5.44 16.33
CA ARG A 50 5.32 4.96 17.72
C ARG A 50 4.35 5.69 18.66
N GLY A 51 3.30 6.30 18.10
CA GLY A 51 2.28 7.00 18.86
C GLY A 51 2.69 8.40 19.30
N PRO A 52 1.90 9.04 20.17
CA PRO A 52 2.09 10.45 20.54
C PRO A 52 3.40 10.73 21.26
N HIS A 53 3.94 9.73 21.97
CA HIS A 53 5.13 9.87 22.82
C HIS A 53 6.40 9.24 22.23
N LEU A 54 6.35 8.71 21.00
CA LEU A 54 7.44 7.94 20.36
C LEU A 54 7.88 6.66 21.11
N THR A 55 7.16 6.26 22.15
CA THR A 55 7.50 5.11 23.00
C THR A 55 6.74 3.84 22.65
N GLY A 56 5.74 3.90 21.76
CA GLY A 56 4.81 2.80 21.51
C GLY A 56 3.70 2.69 22.57
N HIS A 57 3.51 3.71 23.41
CA HIS A 57 2.43 3.80 24.39
C HIS A 57 1.28 4.67 23.89
N SER A 58 0.06 4.23 24.21
CA SER A 58 -1.18 5.00 24.10
C SER A 58 -1.68 5.34 25.50
N ASP A 59 -2.27 6.52 25.64
CA ASP A 59 -2.95 6.94 26.87
C ASP A 59 -4.37 6.37 26.98
N GLU A 60 -4.78 5.54 26.02
CA GLU A 60 -6.12 4.97 26.00
C GLU A 60 -6.33 3.92 27.09
N ILE A 61 -7.51 4.01 27.72
CA ILE A 61 -8.04 3.17 28.79
C ILE A 61 -9.34 2.51 28.34
N HIS A 62 -9.94 1.65 29.18
CA HIS A 62 -11.22 0.98 28.90
C HIS A 62 -11.19 0.03 27.70
N LEU A 63 -10.02 -0.57 27.44
CA LEU A 63 -9.87 -1.62 26.45
C LEU A 63 -10.46 -2.94 26.99
N ALA A 64 -10.92 -3.77 26.07
CA ALA A 64 -11.50 -5.07 26.39
C ALA A 64 -10.43 -6.01 26.97
N ASP A 65 -10.79 -6.75 28.03
CA ASP A 65 -9.91 -7.76 28.63
C ASP A 65 -10.06 -9.14 27.98
N ALA A 66 -11.04 -9.30 27.08
CA ALA A 66 -11.28 -10.53 26.32
C ALA A 66 -12.02 -10.20 25.02
N TRP A 67 -11.89 -11.09 24.03
CA TRP A 67 -12.66 -11.00 22.78
C TRP A 67 -13.63 -12.18 22.65
N PRO A 68 -14.69 -12.04 21.84
CA PRO A 68 -15.48 -13.18 21.38
C PRO A 68 -14.61 -14.26 20.70
N ASN A 69 -15.13 -15.49 20.58
CA ASN A 69 -14.43 -16.60 19.92
C ASN A 69 -13.97 -16.31 18.47
N HIS A 70 -14.62 -15.35 17.79
CA HIS A 70 -14.27 -14.93 16.43
C HIS A 70 -13.28 -13.74 16.39
N GLY A 71 -12.75 -13.32 17.54
CA GLY A 71 -11.89 -12.16 17.68
C GLY A 71 -12.64 -10.85 17.94
N PRO A 72 -11.91 -9.72 17.99
CA PRO A 72 -12.50 -8.40 18.21
C PRO A 72 -13.42 -8.03 17.02
N PRO A 73 -14.43 -7.16 17.22
CA PRO A 73 -15.27 -6.69 16.12
C PRO A 73 -14.42 -6.03 15.03
N VAL A 74 -14.54 -6.52 13.80
CA VAL A 74 -13.91 -5.93 12.62
C VAL A 74 -14.85 -4.87 12.06
N LEU A 75 -14.41 -3.61 11.98
CA LEU A 75 -15.21 -2.54 11.38
C LEU A 75 -15.10 -2.56 9.86
N TRP A 76 -13.87 -2.73 9.36
CA TRP A 76 -13.61 -2.84 7.94
C TRP A 76 -12.35 -3.64 7.66
N ARG A 77 -12.32 -4.23 6.48
CA ARG A 77 -11.15 -4.87 5.87
C ARG A 77 -11.02 -4.33 4.45
N ARG A 78 -9.81 -3.95 4.07
CA ARG A 78 -9.52 -3.35 2.77
C ARG A 78 -8.26 -3.96 2.16
N ASN A 79 -8.38 -4.39 0.91
CA ASN A 79 -7.20 -4.67 0.10
C ASN A 79 -6.54 -3.33 -0.27
N LEU A 80 -5.27 -3.21 0.06
CA LEU A 80 -4.39 -2.12 -0.32
C LEU A 80 -3.36 -2.63 -1.32
N GLY A 81 -2.57 -1.72 -1.88
CA GLY A 81 -1.36 -2.12 -2.58
C GLY A 81 -0.22 -2.47 -1.61
N GLN A 82 0.95 -2.72 -2.18
CA GLN A 82 2.13 -3.21 -1.48
C GLN A 82 2.71 -2.14 -0.55
N GLY A 83 3.28 -2.56 0.58
CA GLY A 83 4.03 -1.67 1.47
C GLY A 83 4.05 -2.16 2.92
N TYR A 84 4.91 -1.54 3.71
CA TYR A 84 5.15 -1.84 5.13
C TYR A 84 4.91 -0.64 6.05
N SER A 85 4.56 0.52 5.48
CA SER A 85 4.11 1.71 6.20
C SER A 85 3.00 1.38 7.20
N SER A 86 3.16 1.76 8.47
CA SER A 86 2.11 1.64 9.49
C SER A 86 0.97 2.63 9.23
N PHE A 87 0.14 2.86 10.23
CA PHE A 87 -0.89 3.88 10.24
C PHE A 87 -0.55 4.99 11.23
N VAL A 88 -0.99 6.20 10.91
CA VAL A 88 -1.12 7.30 11.86
C VAL A 88 -2.55 7.80 11.82
N ALA A 89 -3.07 8.26 12.95
CA ALA A 89 -4.48 8.59 13.08
C ALA A 89 -4.69 9.85 13.91
N PHE A 90 -5.57 10.72 13.46
CA PHE A 90 -5.95 11.94 14.17
C PHE A 90 -7.29 12.45 13.64
N ASP A 91 -8.14 12.98 14.53
CA ASP A 91 -9.39 13.66 14.17
C ASP A 91 -10.30 12.82 13.23
N GLY A 92 -10.46 11.53 13.55
CA GLY A 92 -11.29 10.60 12.79
C GLY A 92 -10.74 10.19 11.42
N ARG A 93 -9.52 10.61 11.07
CA ARG A 93 -8.82 10.20 9.85
C ARG A 93 -7.65 9.28 10.17
N VAL A 94 -7.35 8.38 9.25
CA VAL A 94 -6.19 7.48 9.34
C VAL A 94 -5.39 7.54 8.04
N PHE A 95 -4.06 7.58 8.16
CA PHE A 95 -3.14 7.78 7.04
C PHE A 95 -2.10 6.65 6.99
N THR A 96 -1.69 6.29 5.78
CA THR A 96 -0.63 5.29 5.54
C THR A 96 0.02 5.54 4.18
N GLN A 97 1.15 4.89 3.88
CA GLN A 97 1.70 4.82 2.54
C GLN A 97 1.50 3.43 1.91
N TYR A 98 1.30 3.41 0.60
CA TYR A 98 1.23 2.17 -0.17
C TYR A 98 1.68 2.40 -1.62
N GLN A 99 1.98 1.33 -2.33
CA GLN A 99 2.23 1.39 -3.76
C GLN A 99 1.36 0.42 -4.55
N THR A 100 1.10 0.77 -5.81
CA THR A 100 0.56 -0.12 -6.83
C THR A 100 1.41 0.03 -8.08
N LEU A 101 1.05 -0.62 -9.18
CA LEU A 101 1.70 -0.36 -10.46
C LEU A 101 1.54 1.08 -10.96
N ALA A 102 0.58 1.84 -10.42
CA ALA A 102 0.38 3.24 -10.80
C ALA A 102 1.32 4.23 -10.08
N GLY A 103 2.06 3.78 -9.06
CA GLY A 103 2.96 4.61 -8.28
C GLY A 103 2.90 4.33 -6.78
N GLN A 104 3.56 5.20 -6.03
CA GLN A 104 3.54 5.26 -4.58
C GLN A 104 2.64 6.41 -4.11
N PHE A 105 1.93 6.19 -3.01
CA PHE A 105 0.87 7.07 -2.55
C PHE A 105 0.88 7.26 -1.03
N VAL A 106 0.61 8.48 -0.57
CA VAL A 106 0.06 8.74 0.76
C VAL A 106 -1.47 8.61 0.66
N LEU A 107 -2.07 7.84 1.55
CA LEU A 107 -3.49 7.53 1.55
C LEU A 107 -4.15 8.05 2.82
N CYS A 108 -5.25 8.79 2.68
CA CYS A 108 -6.11 9.19 3.79
C CYS A 108 -7.44 8.45 3.74
N LEU A 109 -7.80 7.81 4.85
CA LEU A 109 -9.05 7.07 5.02
C LEU A 109 -9.88 7.66 6.15
N ASP A 110 -11.19 7.48 6.04
CA ASP A 110 -12.10 7.59 7.18
C ASP A 110 -11.81 6.45 8.16
N ALA A 111 -11.53 6.77 9.42
CA ALA A 111 -11.12 5.80 10.44
C ALA A 111 -12.18 4.73 10.70
N THR A 112 -13.46 5.09 10.61
CA THR A 112 -14.59 4.22 10.98
C THR A 112 -15.03 3.31 9.85
N THR A 113 -14.93 3.76 8.59
CA THR A 113 -15.43 3.04 7.42
C THR A 113 -14.34 2.47 6.52
N GLY A 114 -13.11 2.98 6.60
CA GLY A 114 -12.01 2.60 5.72
C GLY A 114 -12.13 3.14 4.29
N SER A 115 -13.11 4.02 4.05
CA SER A 115 -13.33 4.68 2.76
C SER A 115 -12.21 5.67 2.47
N THR A 116 -11.74 5.73 1.22
CA THR A 116 -10.76 6.75 0.81
C THR A 116 -11.38 8.14 0.91
N LEU A 117 -10.72 9.04 1.63
CA LEU A 117 -11.03 10.47 1.60
C LEU A 117 -10.24 11.15 0.48
N TRP A 118 -8.93 10.87 0.42
CA TRP A 118 -8.05 11.31 -0.65
C TRP A 118 -6.81 10.40 -0.75
N GLN A 119 -6.08 10.51 -1.86
CA GLN A 119 -4.73 9.95 -1.99
C GLN A 119 -3.83 10.92 -2.78
N HIS A 120 -2.57 11.04 -2.37
CA HIS A 120 -1.55 11.82 -3.06
C HIS A 120 -0.52 10.89 -3.66
N ARG A 121 -0.25 11.01 -4.96
CA ARG A 121 0.81 10.23 -5.64
C ARG A 121 2.11 11.01 -5.56
N TYR A 122 3.16 10.43 -5.01
CA TYR A 122 4.45 11.11 -4.85
C TYR A 122 5.58 10.54 -5.71
N ASP A 123 5.50 9.27 -6.14
CA ASP A 123 6.58 8.66 -6.95
C ASP A 123 6.11 7.44 -7.75
N ASP A 124 6.99 6.91 -8.61
CA ASP A 124 6.86 5.63 -9.31
C ASP A 124 7.06 4.44 -8.35
N PRO A 125 6.58 3.22 -8.71
CA PRO A 125 6.70 2.06 -7.84
C PRO A 125 8.17 1.69 -7.56
N TYR A 126 8.48 1.43 -6.29
CA TYR A 126 9.83 1.08 -5.84
C TYR A 126 9.96 -0.42 -5.57
N GLU A 127 10.80 -1.10 -6.35
CA GLU A 127 11.08 -2.54 -6.22
C GLU A 127 12.57 -2.87 -6.48
N LEU A 128 13.47 -2.42 -5.59
CA LEU A 128 14.89 -2.76 -5.69
C LEU A 128 15.11 -4.29 -5.58
N GLY A 129 15.50 -4.94 -6.68
CA GLY A 129 15.76 -6.38 -6.73
C GLY A 129 14.54 -7.28 -6.46
N GLY A 130 13.32 -6.72 -6.41
CA GLY A 130 12.08 -7.45 -6.13
C GLY A 130 11.92 -7.92 -4.68
N MET A 131 12.81 -7.53 -3.76
CA MET A 131 12.72 -7.89 -2.35
C MET A 131 12.03 -6.76 -1.56
N TYR A 132 10.91 -7.08 -0.91
CA TYR A 132 10.12 -6.16 -0.07
C TYR A 132 9.61 -4.89 -0.79
N PRO A 133 8.71 -5.03 -1.78
CA PRO A 133 8.25 -3.90 -2.58
C PRO A 133 7.36 -2.93 -1.78
N GLY A 134 7.54 -1.63 -2.03
CA GLY A 134 6.71 -0.54 -1.49
C GLY A 134 7.31 0.28 -0.37
N PRO A 135 6.58 1.35 0.04
CA PRO A 135 7.01 2.25 1.10
C PRO A 135 7.08 1.55 2.46
N ARG A 136 8.11 1.89 3.23
CA ARG A 136 8.42 1.29 4.55
C ARG A 136 8.31 2.29 5.69
N SER A 137 8.58 3.57 5.41
CA SER A 137 8.31 4.65 6.34
C SER A 137 6.81 4.86 6.54
N THR A 138 6.47 5.45 7.68
CA THR A 138 5.10 5.84 8.03
C THR A 138 5.02 7.37 8.02
N PRO A 139 3.94 7.96 7.49
CA PRO A 139 3.74 9.39 7.59
C PRO A 139 3.70 9.85 9.05
N THR A 140 3.96 11.13 9.28
CA THR A 140 3.80 11.79 10.57
C THR A 140 2.81 12.94 10.45
N ILE A 141 1.94 13.08 11.44
CA ILE A 141 0.97 14.17 11.55
C ILE A 141 1.49 15.20 12.55
N ASP A 142 1.53 16.47 12.16
CA ASP A 142 1.75 17.59 13.08
C ASP A 142 0.97 18.82 12.59
N GLU A 143 0.23 19.49 13.46
CA GLU A 143 -0.60 20.66 13.12
C GLU A 143 -1.50 20.46 11.86
N LYS A 144 -2.11 19.28 11.70
CA LYS A 144 -2.89 18.88 10.50
C LYS A 144 -2.12 18.90 9.17
N HIS A 145 -0.79 18.88 9.23
CA HIS A 145 0.09 18.59 8.09
C HIS A 145 0.51 17.13 8.11
N ILE A 146 0.70 16.55 6.92
CA ILE A 146 1.13 15.16 6.77
C ILE A 146 2.52 15.16 6.14
N TYR A 147 3.50 14.72 6.91
CA TYR A 147 4.89 14.58 6.48
C TYR A 147 5.15 13.15 6.05
N PHE A 148 5.77 12.96 4.90
CA PHE A 148 6.06 11.62 4.37
C PHE A 148 7.47 11.54 3.82
N THR A 149 8.01 10.31 3.77
CA THR A 149 9.28 10.00 3.12
C THR A 149 9.09 8.83 2.16
N SER A 150 9.82 8.81 1.06
CA SER A 150 9.78 7.75 0.07
C SER A 150 11.03 6.85 0.14
N PRO A 151 10.98 5.62 -0.38
CA PRO A 151 12.13 4.71 -0.44
C PRO A 151 13.34 5.25 -1.21
N ASP A 152 13.11 6.16 -2.15
CA ASP A 152 14.05 6.88 -3.02
C ASP A 152 14.57 8.20 -2.40
N LEU A 153 14.35 8.42 -1.09
CA LEU A 153 14.84 9.59 -0.34
C LEU A 153 14.16 10.91 -0.68
N THR A 154 12.92 10.90 -1.19
CA THR A 154 12.08 12.09 -1.26
C THR A 154 11.41 12.33 0.10
N VAL A 155 11.39 13.57 0.59
CA VAL A 155 10.58 13.99 1.74
C VAL A 155 9.60 15.07 1.31
N GLY A 156 8.37 15.00 1.79
CA GLY A 156 7.35 16.00 1.46
C GLY A 156 6.39 16.30 2.60
N CYS A 157 5.61 17.35 2.40
CA CYS A 157 4.55 17.80 3.29
C CYS A 157 3.27 18.03 2.50
N LEU A 158 2.17 17.49 3.01
CA LEU A 158 0.83 17.68 2.48
C LEU A 158 -0.02 18.47 3.48
N ASN A 159 -0.97 19.25 2.98
CA ASN A 159 -2.04 19.78 3.80
C ASN A 159 -3.06 18.69 4.17
N TRP A 160 -4.03 19.04 5.01
CA TRP A 160 -5.05 18.10 5.52
C TRP A 160 -5.95 17.51 4.40
N GLU A 161 -6.06 18.22 3.28
CA GLU A 161 -6.82 17.85 2.08
C GLU A 161 -6.01 16.98 1.10
N GLY A 162 -4.72 16.76 1.38
CA GLY A 162 -3.83 15.92 0.57
C GLY A 162 -3.13 16.65 -0.56
N GLU A 163 -3.16 17.98 -0.58
CA GLU A 163 -2.42 18.81 -1.54
C GLU A 163 -0.98 19.00 -1.07
N GLU A 164 -0.03 18.90 -2.00
CA GLU A 164 1.39 19.08 -1.70
C GLU A 164 1.72 20.54 -1.43
N LEU A 165 2.34 20.78 -0.27
CA LEU A 165 2.85 22.09 0.12
C LEU A 165 4.31 22.28 -0.30
N TRP A 166 5.12 21.24 -0.12
CA TRP A 166 6.50 21.19 -0.59
C TRP A 166 7.01 19.75 -0.65
N SER A 167 8.05 19.53 -1.45
CA SER A 167 8.76 18.26 -1.59
C SER A 167 10.24 18.50 -1.89
N VAL A 168 11.13 17.63 -1.37
CA VAL A 168 12.58 17.73 -1.50
C VAL A 168 13.18 16.34 -1.74
N ASP A 169 13.97 16.20 -2.81
CA ASP A 169 14.82 15.02 -3.06
C ASP A 169 16.11 15.13 -2.22
N LEU A 170 16.25 14.26 -1.22
CA LEU A 170 17.40 14.24 -0.32
C LEU A 170 18.61 13.55 -0.94
N SER A 171 18.41 12.65 -1.91
CA SER A 171 19.50 11.95 -2.60
C SER A 171 20.35 12.94 -3.40
N GLN A 172 19.68 13.81 -4.18
CA GLN A 172 20.34 14.85 -4.97
C GLN A 172 20.97 15.93 -4.07
N ARG A 173 20.27 16.31 -3.00
CA ARG A 173 20.71 17.42 -2.15
C ARG A 173 21.88 17.08 -1.23
N PHE A 174 22.00 15.83 -0.80
CA PHE A 174 22.98 15.40 0.22
C PHE A 174 23.92 14.29 -0.24
N GLU A 175 23.90 13.92 -1.52
CA GLU A 175 24.70 12.81 -2.09
C GLU A 175 24.52 11.49 -1.32
N SER A 176 23.34 11.30 -0.72
CA SER A 176 23.03 10.07 0.01
C SER A 176 22.77 8.93 -0.96
N ARG A 177 23.32 7.75 -0.64
CA ARG A 177 23.16 6.54 -1.44
C ARG A 177 21.95 5.70 -1.00
N GLY A 178 21.18 6.17 -0.02
CA GLY A 178 20.11 5.38 0.61
C GLY A 178 20.64 4.16 1.36
N THR A 179 19.74 3.25 1.70
CA THR A 179 20.02 1.98 2.37
C THR A 179 19.83 0.80 1.42
N GLY A 180 20.35 -0.38 1.75
CA GLY A 180 20.32 -1.56 0.87
C GLY A 180 18.92 -2.02 0.45
N PHE A 181 17.89 -1.76 1.26
CA PHE A 181 16.49 -2.05 0.95
C PHE A 181 15.67 -0.82 0.58
N GLY A 182 16.29 0.36 0.45
CA GLY A 182 15.60 1.64 0.28
C GLY A 182 15.17 2.26 1.61
N TYR A 183 15.01 3.58 1.60
CA TYR A 183 14.77 4.38 2.79
C TYR A 183 13.49 3.94 3.54
N ALA A 184 13.57 3.87 4.88
CA ALA A 184 12.47 3.43 5.73
C ALA A 184 12.21 4.34 6.95
N CYS A 185 13.01 5.39 7.15
CA CYS A 185 12.87 6.24 8.32
C CYS A 185 11.66 7.17 8.15
N SER A 186 10.80 7.20 9.16
CA SER A 186 9.64 8.08 9.23
C SER A 186 10.10 9.49 9.61
N PRO A 187 9.53 10.56 9.03
CA PRO A 187 9.91 11.93 9.38
C PRO A 187 9.48 12.24 10.82
N ILE A 188 10.40 12.65 11.69
CA ILE A 188 10.08 12.96 13.09
C ILE A 188 10.11 14.46 13.34
N ILE A 189 9.01 14.97 13.89
CA ILE A 189 8.84 16.40 14.16
C ILE A 189 9.30 16.73 15.57
N ALA A 190 10.13 17.76 15.69
CA ALA A 190 10.55 18.32 16.97
C ALA A 190 10.57 19.85 16.86
N SER A 191 9.59 20.52 17.47
CA SER A 191 9.35 21.96 17.30
C SER A 191 9.13 22.31 15.82
N GLU A 192 9.93 23.21 15.24
CA GLU A 192 9.85 23.60 13.82
C GLU A 192 10.70 22.70 12.88
N ARG A 193 11.19 21.55 13.36
CA ARG A 193 12.17 20.70 12.65
C ARG A 193 11.59 19.36 12.24
N ILE A 194 11.98 18.89 11.06
CA ILE A 194 11.88 17.50 10.62
C ILE A 194 13.26 16.87 10.74
N LEU A 195 13.38 15.85 11.58
CA LEU A 195 14.62 15.13 11.84
C LEU A 195 14.68 13.88 10.96
N LEU A 196 15.77 13.75 10.19
CA LEU A 196 15.95 12.65 9.24
C LEU A 196 17.40 12.13 9.29
N PRO A 197 17.61 10.85 9.63
CA PRO A 197 18.89 10.21 9.36
C PRO A 197 18.94 9.93 7.85
N VAL A 198 19.82 10.58 7.10
CA VAL A 198 19.93 10.40 5.63
C VAL A 198 21.23 9.74 5.22
N GLY A 199 22.23 9.66 6.10
CA GLY A 199 23.40 8.82 5.88
C GLY A 199 24.38 9.34 4.82
N GLY A 200 24.32 10.62 4.48
CA GLY A 200 25.25 11.24 3.54
C GLY A 200 26.53 11.70 4.25
N ARG A 201 27.59 11.96 3.47
CA ARG A 201 28.83 12.53 4.00
C ARG A 201 28.55 13.96 4.50
N ASN A 202 29.03 14.32 5.69
CA ASN A 202 28.67 15.55 6.41
C ASN A 202 27.15 15.78 6.55
N SER A 203 26.34 14.71 6.46
CA SER A 203 24.88 14.73 6.47
C SER A 203 24.30 13.39 6.94
N ALA A 204 24.94 12.75 7.93
CA ALA A 204 24.39 11.54 8.53
C ALA A 204 22.99 11.80 9.11
N MET A 205 22.86 12.90 9.85
CA MET A 205 21.61 13.42 10.40
C MET A 205 21.36 14.83 9.87
N ILE A 206 20.10 15.13 9.51
CA ILE A 206 19.68 16.48 9.09
C ILE A 206 18.44 16.93 9.86
N ALA A 207 18.29 18.24 9.96
CA ALA A 207 17.04 18.89 10.32
C ALA A 207 16.58 19.82 9.20
N LEU A 208 15.34 19.67 8.77
CA LEU A 208 14.67 20.57 7.83
C LEU A 208 13.61 21.40 8.53
N ASN A 209 13.31 22.59 8.02
CA ASN A 209 12.19 23.38 8.47
C ASN A 209 10.88 22.69 8.08
N LYS A 210 9.98 22.44 9.05
CA LYS A 210 8.73 21.69 8.81
C LYS A 210 7.75 22.41 7.88
N ARG A 211 7.87 23.72 7.70
CA ARG A 211 6.98 24.53 6.86
C ARG A 211 7.51 24.71 5.44
N THR A 212 8.82 24.70 5.24
CA THR A 212 9.44 25.03 3.93
C THR A 212 10.28 23.91 3.32
N GLY A 213 10.67 22.89 4.08
CA GLY A 213 11.63 21.87 3.62
C GLY A 213 13.08 22.36 3.49
N GLU A 214 13.37 23.59 3.93
CA GLU A 214 14.72 24.15 3.90
C GLU A 214 15.62 23.54 4.97
N LEU A 215 16.91 23.40 4.67
CA LEU A 215 17.88 22.86 5.61
C LEU A 215 18.10 23.84 6.77
N ILE A 216 17.98 23.34 7.99
CA ILE A 216 18.34 24.07 9.22
C ILE A 216 19.78 23.71 9.63
N TRP A 217 20.06 22.41 9.77
CA TRP A 217 21.39 21.91 10.07
C TRP A 217 21.60 20.49 9.52
N LYS A 218 22.86 20.12 9.31
CA LYS A 218 23.31 18.77 8.94
C LYS A 218 24.58 18.41 9.71
N SER A 219 24.76 17.14 10.04
CA SER A 219 25.85 16.70 10.90
C SER A 219 26.19 15.21 10.72
N GLY A 220 27.43 14.84 11.04
CA GLY A 220 27.93 13.46 11.02
C GLY A 220 28.22 12.90 9.63
N ASP A 221 28.92 11.77 9.59
CA ASP A 221 29.37 11.09 8.35
C ASP A 221 28.91 9.64 8.24
N ASP A 222 28.22 9.13 9.27
CA ASP A 222 27.79 7.75 9.37
C ASP A 222 26.65 7.41 8.40
N PRO A 223 26.69 6.24 7.72
CA PRO A 223 25.60 5.77 6.88
C PRO A 223 24.30 5.57 7.66
N ALA A 224 23.17 5.85 7.01
CA ALA A 224 21.87 5.65 7.61
C ALA A 224 21.55 4.15 7.78
N SER A 225 20.72 3.86 8.78
CA SER A 225 20.03 2.58 8.90
C SER A 225 18.53 2.79 8.72
N TYR A 226 17.70 1.95 9.33
CA TYR A 226 16.23 1.98 9.17
C TYR A 226 15.50 2.52 10.41
N SER A 227 16.20 2.79 11.51
CA SER A 227 15.66 3.49 12.69
C SER A 227 15.52 4.99 12.41
N SER A 228 14.36 5.56 12.72
CA SER A 228 14.16 7.01 12.59
C SER A 228 14.85 7.77 13.73
N ALA A 229 14.99 9.09 13.57
CA ALA A 229 15.57 9.94 14.60
C ALA A 229 14.68 9.99 15.86
N LEU A 230 15.29 9.93 17.04
CA LEU A 230 14.57 9.98 18.31
C LEU A 230 14.95 11.25 19.09
N PRO A 231 14.11 12.30 19.09
CA PRO A 231 14.30 13.45 19.95
C PRO A 231 14.05 13.06 21.42
N VAL A 232 14.94 13.48 22.32
CA VAL A 232 14.87 13.17 23.75
C VAL A 232 15.29 14.38 24.58
N THR A 233 14.80 14.45 25.81
CA THR A 233 15.31 15.41 26.80
C THR A 233 16.11 14.63 27.84
N VAL A 234 17.41 14.93 27.95
CA VAL A 234 18.32 14.31 28.92
C VAL A 234 18.92 15.41 29.77
N LEU A 235 18.69 15.37 31.09
CA LEU A 235 19.19 16.37 32.05
C LEU A 235 18.91 17.81 31.57
N GLU A 236 17.65 18.08 31.22
CA GLU A 236 17.15 19.37 30.71
C GLU A 236 17.68 19.80 29.33
N LYS A 237 18.49 18.97 28.66
CA LYS A 237 18.97 19.23 27.30
C LYS A 237 18.22 18.45 26.25
N GLN A 238 17.88 19.13 25.15
CA GLN A 238 17.19 18.53 24.02
C GLN A 238 18.19 17.96 23.01
N LEU A 239 18.15 16.64 22.86
CA LEU A 239 19.05 15.86 22.01
C LEU A 239 18.27 15.13 20.92
N VAL A 240 18.99 14.70 19.89
CA VAL A 240 18.51 13.78 18.86
C VAL A 240 19.40 12.55 18.87
N ILE A 241 18.81 11.39 19.14
CA ILE A 241 19.48 10.10 19.06
C ILE A 241 19.29 9.54 17.65
N GLY A 242 20.40 9.15 17.02
CA GLY A 242 20.41 8.43 15.76
C GLY A 242 21.07 7.08 15.94
N LEU A 243 20.29 6.00 15.74
CA LEU A 243 20.83 4.65 15.62
C LEU A 243 21.05 4.38 14.12
N LEU A 244 22.29 4.58 13.70
CA LEU A 244 22.75 4.53 12.32
C LEU A 244 23.34 3.14 12.02
N GLN A 245 23.86 2.93 10.80
CA GLN A 245 24.20 1.58 10.32
C GLN A 245 25.16 0.83 11.26
N ASN A 246 26.21 1.50 11.73
CA ASN A 246 27.21 0.87 12.62
C ASN A 246 27.55 1.78 13.81
N SER A 247 26.67 2.71 14.15
CA SER A 247 26.96 3.71 15.16
C SER A 247 25.71 4.22 15.87
N LEU A 248 25.89 4.49 17.16
CA LEU A 248 24.94 5.24 17.98
C LEU A 248 25.47 6.67 18.11
N CYS A 249 24.70 7.63 17.62
CA CYS A 249 25.07 9.05 17.59
C CYS A 249 24.07 9.90 18.39
N GLY A 250 24.57 10.96 19.02
CA GLY A 250 23.77 11.96 19.70
C GLY A 250 24.11 13.35 19.19
N PHE A 251 23.08 14.14 18.88
CA PHE A 251 23.21 15.49 18.35
C PHE A 251 22.42 16.48 19.22
N ASP A 252 22.90 17.72 19.30
CA ASP A 252 22.09 18.82 19.85
C ASP A 252 20.89 19.10 18.91
N LEU A 253 19.67 19.20 19.45
CA LEU A 253 18.46 19.40 18.64
C LEU A 253 18.47 20.72 17.85
N HIS A 254 19.04 21.78 18.42
CA HIS A 254 18.96 23.12 17.86
C HIS A 254 20.15 23.44 16.95
N ALA A 255 21.36 23.16 17.41
CA ALA A 255 22.62 23.45 16.73
C ALA A 255 23.04 22.34 15.76
N GLY A 256 22.57 21.10 15.96
CA GLY A 256 23.00 19.95 15.16
C GLY A 256 24.43 19.48 15.45
N SER A 257 25.12 20.07 16.42
CA SER A 257 26.46 19.62 16.82
C SER A 257 26.42 18.21 17.37
N GLN A 258 27.28 17.33 16.86
CA GLN A 258 27.40 15.96 17.35
C GLN A 258 28.05 15.97 18.74
N LEU A 259 27.34 15.47 19.75
CA LEU A 259 27.78 15.42 21.15
C LEU A 259 28.55 14.14 21.45
N PHE A 260 28.10 13.02 20.89
CA PHE A 260 28.77 11.74 21.02
C PHE A 260 28.58 10.87 19.79
N ARG A 261 29.48 9.90 19.63
CA ARG A 261 29.42 8.83 18.65
C ARG A 261 30.05 7.58 19.23
N VAL A 262 29.30 6.49 19.25
CA VAL A 262 29.76 5.16 19.65
C VAL A 262 29.78 4.30 18.40
N ALA A 263 30.92 3.67 18.11
CA ALA A 263 31.01 2.66 17.05
C ALA A 263 30.46 1.33 17.60
N LEU A 264 29.47 0.75 16.91
CA LEU A 264 28.82 -0.51 17.31
C LEU A 264 29.50 -1.71 16.65
N SER A 265 29.84 -1.61 15.37
CA SER A 265 30.57 -2.68 14.67
C SER A 265 31.45 -2.15 13.54
N ARG A 266 32.23 -3.07 12.95
CA ARG A 266 33.05 -2.84 11.76
C ARG A 266 32.46 -3.49 10.50
N GLY A 267 31.31 -4.16 10.63
CA GLY A 267 30.61 -4.90 9.57
C GLY A 267 29.50 -4.09 8.93
N TYR A 268 28.45 -4.76 8.43
CA TYR A 268 27.19 -4.12 8.06
C TYR A 268 26.13 -4.64 9.02
N ASP A 269 25.62 -3.76 9.89
CA ASP A 269 24.49 -4.05 10.76
C ASP A 269 23.25 -3.23 10.35
N GLU A 270 22.09 -3.89 10.37
CA GLU A 270 20.81 -3.26 10.08
C GLU A 270 20.06 -2.97 11.37
N HIS A 271 20.05 -1.70 11.78
CA HIS A 271 19.30 -1.25 12.92
C HIS A 271 17.97 -0.66 12.47
N SER A 272 16.92 -1.47 12.63
CA SER A 272 15.53 -1.06 12.40
C SER A 272 14.76 -0.81 13.70
N ALA A 273 15.20 -1.44 14.80
CA ALA A 273 14.59 -1.30 16.10
C ALA A 273 14.93 0.05 16.72
N TRP A 274 13.91 0.72 17.24
CA TRP A 274 14.05 2.02 17.87
C TRP A 274 14.71 1.90 19.25
N PRO A 275 15.61 2.84 19.61
CA PRO A 275 16.11 2.94 20.98
C PRO A 275 14.97 3.16 21.98
N ILE A 276 15.14 2.63 23.19
CA ILE A 276 14.27 2.88 24.33
C ILE A 276 15.00 3.82 25.29
N THR A 277 14.35 4.88 25.74
CA THR A 277 14.94 5.84 26.67
C THR A 277 14.19 5.93 28.00
N ARG A 278 14.96 6.22 29.05
CA ARG A 278 14.47 6.55 30.39
C ARG A 278 15.47 7.46 31.05
N ASP A 279 15.05 8.65 31.44
CA ASP A 279 15.90 9.66 32.08
C ASP A 279 17.17 9.93 31.26
N ASP A 280 18.34 9.55 31.78
CA ASP A 280 19.65 9.65 31.14
C ASP A 280 20.11 8.34 30.48
N LEU A 281 19.26 7.32 30.42
CA LEU A 281 19.59 6.01 29.89
C LEU A 281 18.99 5.77 28.50
N VAL A 282 19.76 5.11 27.65
CA VAL A 282 19.32 4.62 26.33
C VAL A 282 19.67 3.15 26.16
N TRP A 283 18.65 2.33 25.93
CA TRP A 283 18.76 0.94 25.58
C TRP A 283 18.65 0.79 24.06
N ILE A 284 19.62 0.10 23.45
CA ILE A 284 19.58 -0.29 22.05
C ILE A 284 19.58 -1.81 21.93
N SER A 285 18.88 -2.33 20.94
CA SER A 285 18.88 -3.76 20.61
C SER A 285 19.40 -3.96 19.21
N SER A 286 20.44 -4.78 19.08
CA SER A 286 21.01 -5.18 17.79
C SER A 286 20.19 -6.32 17.19
N PRO A 287 20.18 -6.46 15.85
CA PRO A 287 19.47 -7.54 15.19
C PRO A 287 20.10 -8.90 15.45
N PHE A 288 19.29 -9.94 15.22
CA PHE A 288 19.70 -11.36 15.28
C PHE A 288 20.38 -11.74 16.59
N GLN A 289 21.64 -12.14 16.61
CA GLN A 289 22.34 -12.57 17.82
C GLN A 289 23.17 -11.45 18.45
N GLY A 290 22.92 -10.20 18.06
CA GLY A 290 23.72 -9.04 18.49
C GLY A 290 23.48 -8.59 19.93
N GLY A 291 22.45 -9.10 20.60
CA GLY A 291 22.14 -8.69 21.97
C GLY A 291 21.60 -7.27 22.08
N SER A 292 21.69 -6.71 23.29
CA SER A 292 21.27 -5.36 23.64
C SER A 292 22.33 -4.68 24.49
N GLN A 293 22.37 -3.36 24.44
CA GLN A 293 23.31 -2.54 25.18
C GLN A 293 22.56 -1.39 25.85
N LEU A 294 22.96 -1.08 27.07
CA LEU A 294 22.43 0.05 27.84
C LEU A 294 23.54 1.07 28.04
N TYR A 295 23.26 2.30 27.65
CA TYR A 295 24.16 3.43 27.79
C TYR A 295 23.57 4.49 28.69
N ARG A 296 24.45 5.26 29.33
CA ARG A 296 24.12 6.48 30.06
C ARG A 296 24.66 7.70 29.31
N ILE A 297 23.82 8.72 29.16
CA ILE A 297 24.13 9.95 28.45
C ILE A 297 24.37 11.07 29.47
N ARG A 298 25.52 11.73 29.37
CA ARG A 298 25.94 12.88 30.19
C ARG A 298 26.46 13.97 29.25
N PRO A 299 25.58 14.78 28.63
CA PRO A 299 25.97 15.67 27.52
C PRO A 299 27.01 16.73 27.90
N ASP A 300 27.15 17.05 29.19
CA ASP A 300 28.14 18.01 29.73
C ASP A 300 29.44 17.38 30.23
N GLN A 301 29.57 16.06 30.15
CA GLN A 301 30.74 15.33 30.62
C GLN A 301 31.56 14.78 29.45
N SER A 302 32.80 14.41 29.74
CA SER A 302 33.66 13.68 28.80
C SER A 302 34.07 12.36 29.47
N PRO A 303 33.65 11.20 28.94
CA PRO A 303 32.83 11.03 27.72
C PRO A 303 31.37 11.45 27.93
N ALA A 304 30.72 11.93 26.85
CA ALA A 304 29.32 12.36 26.89
C ALA A 304 28.32 11.18 26.90
N ILE A 305 28.81 9.96 26.70
CA ILE A 305 28.06 8.72 26.76
C ILE A 305 28.96 7.60 27.31
N GLU A 306 28.39 6.73 28.14
CA GLU A 306 29.07 5.62 28.79
C GLU A 306 28.26 4.33 28.63
N LEU A 307 28.91 3.22 28.31
CA LEU A 307 28.29 1.90 28.30
C LEU A 307 28.14 1.39 29.74
N ILE A 308 26.93 1.07 30.15
CA ILE A 308 26.65 0.60 31.52
C ILE A 308 26.24 -0.88 31.59
N GLY A 309 25.83 -1.48 30.47
CA GLY A 309 25.52 -2.91 30.42
C GLY A 309 25.41 -3.46 29.01
N GLU A 310 25.73 -4.75 28.87
CA GLU A 310 25.57 -5.53 27.65
C GLU A 310 24.85 -6.83 27.96
N TYR A 311 23.87 -7.20 27.15
CA TYR A 311 22.95 -8.28 27.45
C TYR A 311 22.65 -9.13 26.22
N GLU A 312 22.79 -10.46 26.34
CA GLU A 312 22.38 -11.41 25.28
C GLU A 312 20.88 -11.76 25.33
N SER A 313 20.16 -11.16 26.28
CA SER A 313 18.79 -11.52 26.62
C SER A 313 17.74 -11.00 25.63
N MET A 314 18.08 -10.06 24.74
CA MET A 314 17.15 -9.53 23.76
C MET A 314 17.87 -9.05 22.51
N SER A 315 17.27 -9.27 21.33
CA SER A 315 17.78 -8.81 20.05
C SER A 315 16.60 -8.52 19.12
N ASN A 316 16.49 -7.28 18.66
CA ASN A 316 15.36 -6.80 17.87
C ASN A 316 15.81 -6.50 16.43
N ASP A 317 14.89 -6.72 15.49
CA ASP A 317 15.10 -6.42 14.08
C ASP A 317 14.06 -5.38 13.65
N VAL A 318 13.10 -5.71 12.77
CA VAL A 318 12.05 -4.77 12.34
C VAL A 318 11.03 -4.43 13.43
N ALA A 319 10.83 -5.29 14.43
CA ALA A 319 9.92 -5.04 15.54
C ALA A 319 10.68 -4.45 16.74
N SER A 320 10.32 -3.23 17.11
CA SER A 320 10.89 -2.53 18.28
C SER A 320 10.18 -2.94 19.57
N SER A 321 10.95 -3.04 20.66
CA SER A 321 10.41 -3.32 22.01
C SER A 321 9.70 -2.11 22.62
N VAL A 322 9.04 -2.35 23.76
CA VAL A 322 8.41 -1.31 24.61
C VAL A 322 8.87 -1.48 26.06
N LEU A 323 8.93 -0.37 26.79
CA LEU A 323 9.30 -0.34 28.20
C LEU A 323 8.06 -0.10 29.05
N VAL A 324 7.74 -1.00 29.99
CA VAL A 324 6.62 -0.86 30.94
C VAL A 324 7.14 -1.11 32.34
N GLY A 325 6.99 -0.12 33.22
CA GLY A 325 7.67 -0.14 34.52
C GLY A 325 9.18 -0.34 34.32
N GLU A 326 9.79 -1.25 35.06
CA GLU A 326 11.23 -1.54 34.95
C GLU A 326 11.59 -2.58 33.87
N TYR A 327 10.63 -3.00 33.04
CA TYR A 327 10.80 -4.15 32.15
C TYR A 327 10.59 -3.82 30.68
N VAL A 328 11.49 -4.34 29.84
CA VAL A 328 11.42 -4.30 28.39
C VAL A 328 10.66 -5.54 27.89
N TYR A 329 9.64 -5.31 27.08
CA TYR A 329 8.85 -6.34 26.42
C TYR A 329 9.13 -6.31 24.93
N GLY A 330 9.62 -7.44 24.41
CA GLY A 330 10.16 -7.48 23.06
C GLY A 330 10.47 -8.87 22.56
N PHE A 331 10.78 -8.98 21.28
CA PHE A 331 11.13 -10.26 20.67
C PHE A 331 12.65 -10.43 20.62
N ASP A 332 13.16 -11.54 21.16
CA ASP A 332 14.53 -12.00 20.97
C ASP A 332 14.60 -12.87 19.70
N LEU A 333 15.02 -12.26 18.60
CA LEU A 333 15.21 -12.91 17.30
C LEU A 333 16.54 -13.68 17.27
N LYS A 334 16.64 -14.83 16.59
CA LYS A 334 17.91 -15.59 16.50
C LYS A 334 18.41 -15.88 15.09
N GLU A 335 17.57 -15.72 14.08
CA GLU A 335 17.89 -16.02 12.68
C GLU A 335 17.27 -14.97 11.74
N SER A 336 17.79 -14.87 10.51
CA SER A 336 17.28 -13.92 9.51
C SER A 336 15.84 -14.26 9.08
N GLN A 337 15.08 -13.20 8.77
CA GLN A 337 13.63 -13.11 8.90
C GLN A 337 12.78 -14.14 8.11
N SER A 338 11.58 -14.35 8.65
CA SER A 338 10.43 -15.09 8.12
C SER A 338 10.07 -14.80 6.65
N ASN A 339 9.44 -15.78 6.00
CA ASN A 339 8.56 -15.54 4.85
C ASN A 339 7.11 -15.92 5.22
N ALA A 340 6.13 -15.66 4.35
CA ALA A 340 4.71 -15.92 4.62
C ALA A 340 4.38 -17.39 5.01
N ARG A 341 5.31 -18.34 4.88
CA ARG A 341 5.14 -19.75 5.21
C ARG A 341 5.91 -20.19 6.47
N HIS A 342 6.91 -19.41 6.91
CA HIS A 342 7.77 -19.76 8.04
C HIS A 342 7.92 -18.54 8.97
N PRO A 343 7.32 -18.57 10.18
CA PRO A 343 7.46 -17.47 11.13
C PRO A 343 8.89 -17.38 11.64
N SER A 344 9.29 -16.17 12.04
CA SER A 344 10.62 -15.87 12.54
C SER A 344 10.88 -16.64 13.84
N ARG A 345 12.12 -17.11 13.99
CA ARG A 345 12.53 -17.92 15.14
C ARG A 345 13.03 -17.04 16.27
N GLY A 346 12.52 -17.30 17.47
CA GLY A 346 12.86 -16.52 18.65
C GLY A 346 11.86 -16.73 19.78
N SER A 347 11.92 -15.84 20.75
CA SER A 347 11.03 -15.82 21.90
C SER A 347 10.63 -14.40 22.24
N PHE A 348 9.36 -14.18 22.54
CA PHE A 348 8.92 -12.95 23.16
C PHE A 348 9.32 -12.97 24.64
N ARG A 349 9.96 -11.92 25.14
CA ARG A 349 10.57 -11.87 26.47
C ARG A 349 10.14 -10.64 27.23
N CYS A 350 10.13 -10.79 28.54
CA CYS A 350 10.15 -9.70 29.51
C CYS A 350 11.54 -9.69 30.17
N VAL A 351 12.24 -8.58 30.04
CA VAL A 351 13.63 -8.43 30.50
C VAL A 351 13.74 -7.19 31.39
N ASN A 352 14.42 -7.29 32.52
CA ASN A 352 14.66 -6.13 33.37
C ASN A 352 15.56 -5.11 32.64
N PHE A 353 15.12 -3.85 32.57
CA PHE A 353 15.78 -2.79 31.82
C PHE A 353 17.17 -2.43 32.36
N TYR A 354 17.43 -2.63 33.64
CA TYR A 354 18.70 -2.25 34.27
C TYR A 354 19.69 -3.42 34.35
N THR A 355 19.21 -4.64 34.57
CA THR A 355 20.06 -5.82 34.78
C THR A 355 20.17 -6.72 33.56
N GLY A 356 19.23 -6.61 32.60
CA GLY A 356 19.13 -7.51 31.46
C GLY A 356 18.67 -8.93 31.81
N GLU A 357 18.26 -9.17 33.05
CA GLU A 357 17.75 -10.47 33.50
C GLU A 357 16.38 -10.78 32.88
N ILE A 358 16.21 -12.02 32.41
CA ILE A 358 14.97 -12.49 31.80
C ILE A 358 14.00 -12.85 32.92
N ALA A 359 12.91 -12.09 33.06
CA ALA A 359 11.85 -12.41 34.00
C ALA A 359 11.02 -13.60 33.50
N TRP A 360 10.66 -13.60 32.21
CA TRP A 360 10.04 -14.74 31.55
C TRP A 360 10.26 -14.70 30.03
N SER A 361 10.02 -15.85 29.39
CA SER A 361 10.16 -16.05 27.95
C SER A 361 9.02 -16.92 27.41
N ASN A 362 8.41 -16.50 26.31
CA ASN A 362 7.38 -17.24 25.56
C ASN A 362 7.88 -17.51 24.13
N GLY A 363 8.16 -18.77 23.82
CA GLY A 363 8.71 -19.20 22.53
C GLY A 363 9.80 -20.26 22.69
N ASN A 364 10.42 -20.66 21.58
CA ASN A 364 11.52 -21.63 21.60
C ASN A 364 12.61 -21.21 20.61
N THR A 365 13.86 -21.24 21.07
CA THR A 365 15.06 -20.90 20.29
C THR A 365 15.66 -22.10 19.55
N LYS A 366 15.29 -23.35 19.88
CA LYS A 366 15.86 -24.57 19.30
C LYS A 366 15.59 -24.74 17.79
N PRO A 367 16.50 -25.35 17.02
CA PRO A 367 16.29 -25.69 15.61
C PRO A 367 15.11 -26.64 15.44
N ARG A 368 14.11 -26.24 14.65
CA ARG A 368 12.93 -27.08 14.35
C ARG A 368 13.37 -28.26 13.48
N ARG A 369 13.05 -29.50 13.90
CA ARG A 369 13.17 -30.67 13.01
C ARG A 369 11.96 -30.69 12.07
N SER A 370 12.16 -31.13 10.82
CA SER A 370 11.13 -31.17 9.75
C SER A 370 9.83 -31.88 10.12
N VAL A 371 9.83 -32.71 11.17
CA VAL A 371 8.70 -33.51 11.64
C VAL A 371 7.79 -32.76 12.66
N GLU A 372 8.19 -31.57 13.14
CA GLU A 372 7.43 -30.81 14.15
C GLU A 372 6.40 -29.82 13.57
N PHE A 373 6.24 -29.77 12.23
CA PHE A 373 5.29 -28.87 11.58
C PHE A 373 3.82 -29.21 11.88
N GLU A 374 3.50 -30.48 12.16
CA GLU A 374 2.11 -30.91 12.41
C GLU A 374 1.70 -30.82 13.88
N THR A 375 2.65 -30.96 14.81
CA THR A 375 2.38 -31.02 16.26
C THR A 375 2.21 -29.64 16.93
N MET A 376 2.62 -28.54 16.28
CA MET A 376 2.58 -27.19 16.86
C MET A 376 1.36 -26.35 16.42
N LYS A 377 0.29 -26.97 15.94
CA LYS A 377 -1.02 -26.29 15.77
C LYS A 377 -1.65 -25.81 17.10
N GLN A 378 -1.01 -26.06 18.25
CA GLN A 378 -1.50 -25.73 19.58
C GLN A 378 -0.52 -24.98 20.50
N SER A 379 0.69 -24.59 20.06
CA SER A 379 1.55 -23.82 20.96
C SER A 379 1.14 -22.34 20.98
N GLN A 380 0.82 -21.81 22.17
CA GLN A 380 0.56 -20.38 22.46
C GLN A 380 1.81 -19.48 22.31
N THR A 381 2.64 -19.75 21.30
CA THR A 381 3.83 -18.95 21.00
C THR A 381 3.42 -17.70 20.26
N ILE A 382 3.85 -16.53 20.73
CA ILE A 382 3.53 -15.25 20.10
C ILE A 382 4.11 -15.16 18.68
N GLY A 383 5.34 -15.64 18.49
CA GLY A 383 6.10 -15.41 17.27
C GLY A 383 6.70 -14.01 17.23
N HIS A 384 7.38 -13.65 16.14
CA HIS A 384 7.97 -12.32 15.99
C HIS A 384 6.85 -11.30 15.83
N ALA A 385 6.73 -10.40 16.81
CA ALA A 385 5.62 -9.47 16.90
C ALA A 385 6.08 -8.05 17.18
N SER A 386 5.42 -7.12 16.51
CA SER A 386 5.41 -5.71 16.91
C SER A 386 4.51 -5.56 18.15
N VAL A 387 4.86 -4.62 19.02
CA VAL A 387 4.17 -4.41 20.30
C VAL A 387 3.90 -2.92 20.54
N ILE A 388 2.69 -2.61 20.97
CA ILE A 388 2.31 -1.33 21.56
C ILE A 388 1.66 -1.56 22.93
N VAL A 389 1.57 -0.51 23.74
CA VAL A 389 1.03 -0.58 25.11
C VAL A 389 -0.15 0.38 25.24
N ALA A 390 -1.23 -0.09 25.84
CA ALA A 390 -2.39 0.73 26.20
C ALA A 390 -3.15 0.03 27.34
N ASP A 391 -3.73 0.79 28.27
CA ASP A 391 -4.58 0.24 29.36
C ASP A 391 -3.92 -0.94 30.11
N GLU A 392 -2.62 -0.81 30.43
CA GLU A 392 -1.75 -1.83 31.07
C GLU A 392 -1.61 -3.16 30.31
N LYS A 393 -1.94 -3.16 29.02
CA LYS A 393 -1.93 -4.34 28.14
C LYS A 393 -0.90 -4.18 27.04
N LEU A 394 -0.29 -5.30 26.67
CA LEU A 394 0.50 -5.46 25.46
C LEU A 394 -0.44 -5.82 24.32
N ILE A 395 -0.45 -5.01 23.26
CA ILE A 395 -1.16 -5.27 22.01
C ILE A 395 -0.11 -5.67 20.97
N LEU A 396 -0.18 -6.93 20.53
CA LEU A 396 0.85 -7.59 19.74
C LEU A 396 0.31 -7.96 18.37
N LEU A 397 1.04 -7.65 17.31
CA LEU A 397 0.77 -8.16 15.97
C LEU A 397 1.98 -8.96 15.47
N ASN A 398 1.78 -10.27 15.29
CA ASN A 398 2.84 -11.15 14.81
C ASN A 398 2.96 -11.16 13.28
N ASP A 399 4.12 -11.61 12.79
CA ASP A 399 4.48 -11.73 11.38
C ASP A 399 3.48 -12.54 10.53
N THR A 400 2.72 -13.45 11.14
CA THR A 400 1.68 -14.25 10.48
C THR A 400 0.28 -13.63 10.47
N GLY A 401 0.09 -12.50 11.17
CA GLY A 401 -1.16 -11.75 11.23
C GLY A 401 -2.09 -12.12 12.39
N ASP A 402 -1.60 -12.79 13.44
CA ASP A 402 -2.30 -12.91 14.71
C ASP A 402 -2.18 -11.62 15.50
N LEU A 403 -3.32 -11.12 15.95
CA LEU A 403 -3.44 -10.10 16.98
C LEU A 403 -3.55 -10.80 18.34
N VAL A 404 -2.69 -10.42 19.28
CA VAL A 404 -2.64 -10.98 20.63
C VAL A 404 -2.73 -9.84 21.64
N LEU A 405 -3.54 -10.04 22.66
CA LEU A 405 -3.65 -9.16 23.81
C LEU A 405 -3.09 -9.89 25.03
N ALA A 406 -2.16 -9.27 25.76
CA ALA A 406 -1.56 -9.84 26.95
C ALA A 406 -1.43 -8.80 28.05
N LYS A 407 -1.35 -9.22 29.31
CA LYS A 407 -1.05 -8.31 30.42
C LYS A 407 0.43 -7.91 30.40
N ALA A 408 0.73 -6.63 30.66
CA ALA A 408 2.10 -6.20 30.91
C ALA A 408 2.54 -6.54 32.35
N SER A 409 2.82 -7.82 32.61
CA SER A 409 3.21 -8.34 33.94
C SER A 409 4.64 -8.90 33.90
N PRO A 410 5.54 -8.52 34.82
CA PRO A 410 6.88 -9.11 34.90
C PRO A 410 6.90 -10.50 35.55
N GLU A 411 5.85 -10.91 36.26
CA GLU A 411 5.84 -12.18 37.00
C GLU A 411 5.71 -13.39 36.08
N GLN A 412 4.90 -13.27 35.02
CA GLN A 412 4.68 -14.31 34.02
C GLN A 412 3.97 -13.74 32.79
N TYR A 413 4.04 -14.48 31.69
CA TYR A 413 3.24 -14.22 30.50
C TYR A 413 1.76 -14.58 30.74
N ILE A 414 0.86 -13.61 30.58
CA ILE A 414 -0.59 -13.80 30.70
C ILE A 414 -1.27 -13.34 29.42
N GLU A 415 -1.64 -14.29 28.56
CA GLU A 415 -2.45 -14.03 27.37
C GLU A 415 -3.91 -13.81 27.75
N LEU A 416 -4.47 -12.68 27.30
CA LEU A 416 -5.85 -12.29 27.53
C LEU A 416 -6.75 -12.72 26.36
N ALA A 417 -6.29 -12.50 25.13
CA ALA A 417 -7.04 -12.85 23.92
C ALA A 417 -6.13 -13.01 22.70
N ARG A 418 -6.59 -13.77 21.70
CA ARG A 418 -5.91 -13.96 20.42
C ARG A 418 -6.89 -14.11 19.28
N ALA A 419 -6.60 -13.49 18.15
CA ALA A 419 -7.39 -13.61 16.92
C ALA A 419 -6.54 -13.44 15.66
N ARG A 420 -6.81 -14.26 14.63
CA ARG A 420 -6.21 -14.10 13.31
C ARG A 420 -6.94 -12.98 12.54
N VAL A 421 -6.32 -11.80 12.42
CA VAL A 421 -6.95 -10.64 11.75
C VAL A 421 -6.42 -10.42 10.32
N LEU A 422 -5.19 -10.86 10.05
CA LEU A 422 -4.52 -10.77 8.75
C LEU A 422 -4.04 -12.15 8.30
N ALA A 423 -4.03 -12.44 7.00
CA ALA A 423 -3.65 -13.76 6.50
C ALA A 423 -2.92 -13.69 5.15
N GLY A 424 -2.12 -14.73 4.86
CA GLY A 424 -1.53 -14.99 3.54
C GLY A 424 -0.32 -14.13 3.16
N LYS A 425 0.05 -13.14 3.98
CA LYS A 425 1.19 -12.24 3.78
C LYS A 425 1.79 -11.83 5.11
N THR A 426 3.07 -11.48 5.08
CA THR A 426 3.82 -11.02 6.25
C THR A 426 3.26 -9.70 6.80
N ALA A 427 3.14 -9.61 8.13
CA ALA A 427 2.68 -8.43 8.85
C ALA A 427 3.83 -7.86 9.72
N TRP A 428 4.54 -6.86 9.18
CA TRP A 428 5.60 -6.14 9.90
C TRP A 428 5.25 -4.71 10.27
N ALA A 429 4.10 -4.20 9.80
CA ALA A 429 3.64 -2.87 10.14
C ALA A 429 3.16 -2.85 11.60
N THR A 430 3.77 -2.02 12.44
CA THR A 430 3.35 -1.79 13.83
C THR A 430 1.88 -1.38 13.89
N PRO A 431 1.08 -1.82 14.89
CA PRO A 431 -0.28 -1.36 15.07
C PRO A 431 -0.36 0.13 15.42
N ALA A 432 -1.47 0.77 15.06
CA ALA A 432 -1.82 2.11 15.51
C ALA A 432 -3.16 2.09 16.24
N LEU A 433 -3.25 2.78 17.38
CA LEU A 433 -4.45 2.83 18.21
C LEU A 433 -4.97 4.27 18.33
N HIS A 434 -6.24 4.47 17.99
CA HIS A 434 -6.92 5.75 18.20
C HIS A 434 -8.43 5.56 18.40
N ARG A 435 -9.00 6.11 19.47
CA ARG A 435 -10.41 6.05 19.87
C ARG A 435 -10.93 4.61 19.97
N GLY A 436 -10.13 3.72 20.54
CA GLY A 436 -10.43 2.28 20.66
C GLY A 436 -10.43 1.54 19.33
N LEU A 437 -10.01 2.19 18.24
CA LEU A 437 -9.84 1.57 16.92
C LEU A 437 -8.37 1.21 16.72
N LEU A 438 -8.12 -0.07 16.50
CA LEU A 438 -6.80 -0.57 16.17
C LEU A 438 -6.68 -0.80 14.66
N PHE A 439 -5.75 -0.09 14.05
CA PHE A 439 -5.42 -0.21 12.63
C PHE A 439 -4.20 -1.11 12.47
N VAL A 440 -4.35 -2.17 11.71
CA VAL A 440 -3.30 -3.14 11.42
C VAL A 440 -3.25 -3.44 9.93
N ARG A 441 -2.07 -3.77 9.41
CA ARG A 441 -1.95 -4.26 8.04
C ARG A 441 -0.87 -5.32 7.90
N ASN A 442 -1.04 -6.14 6.87
CA ASN A 442 0.06 -6.88 6.28
C ASN A 442 0.53 -6.17 5.00
N HIS A 443 1.39 -6.83 4.23
CA HIS A 443 1.95 -6.26 3.00
C HIS A 443 0.92 -5.66 2.03
N SER A 444 -0.31 -6.18 1.98
CA SER A 444 -1.33 -5.76 0.99
C SER A 444 -2.75 -5.62 1.53
N THR A 445 -2.98 -5.82 2.82
CA THR A 445 -4.33 -5.83 3.41
C THR A 445 -4.33 -5.04 4.70
N ALA A 446 -5.27 -4.12 4.84
CA ALA A 446 -5.52 -3.35 6.04
C ALA A 446 -6.81 -3.80 6.71
N VAL A 447 -6.84 -3.74 8.03
CA VAL A 447 -7.99 -4.08 8.87
C VAL A 447 -8.07 -3.08 10.01
N CYS A 448 -9.30 -2.67 10.33
CA CYS A 448 -9.61 -1.95 11.55
C CYS A 448 -10.47 -2.82 12.46
N VAL A 449 -10.04 -2.96 13.71
CA VAL A 449 -10.76 -3.68 14.75
C VAL A 449 -11.07 -2.78 15.93
N TYR A 450 -12.19 -3.03 16.59
CA TYR A 450 -12.60 -2.32 17.80
C TYR A 450 -12.06 -3.04 19.04
N LEU A 451 -11.35 -2.32 19.89
CA LEU A 451 -10.76 -2.85 21.12
C LEU A 451 -11.50 -2.43 22.40
N GLY A 452 -12.56 -1.62 22.32
CA GLY A 452 -13.27 -1.17 23.52
C GLY A 452 -14.09 -2.26 24.23
N ARG A 453 -14.29 -2.08 25.54
CA ARG A 453 -15.22 -2.91 26.34
C ARG A 453 -16.62 -2.82 25.73
N ARG A 454 -17.23 -3.97 25.43
CA ARG A 454 -18.65 -4.03 25.04
C ARG A 454 -19.52 -3.70 26.26
N ASP A 455 -19.81 -2.43 26.47
CA ASP A 455 -21.10 -2.11 27.09
C ASP A 455 -22.19 -2.38 26.06
N ARG A 456 -23.02 -3.37 26.38
CA ARG A 456 -24.30 -3.62 25.69
C ARG A 456 -25.08 -2.30 25.74
N ASP A 457 -25.09 -1.56 24.63
CA ASP A 457 -26.19 -0.69 24.16
C ASP A 457 -25.76 0.30 23.06
N ASN A 458 -24.45 0.56 22.87
CA ASN A 458 -24.00 1.58 21.90
C ASN A 458 -23.59 1.05 20.51
N ALA A 459 -23.57 -0.26 20.28
CA ALA A 459 -23.26 -0.84 18.96
C ALA A 459 -24.27 -0.44 17.87
N THR A 460 -25.47 0.01 18.26
CA THR A 460 -26.52 0.46 17.33
C THR A 460 -26.42 1.95 16.97
N ALA A 461 -25.63 2.74 17.72
CA ALA A 461 -25.48 4.18 17.51
C ALA A 461 -24.48 4.50 16.37
N LEU A 462 -23.39 3.73 16.26
CA LEU A 462 -22.37 3.91 15.22
C LEU A 462 -22.81 3.49 13.81
N GLN A 463 -23.92 2.77 13.67
CA GLN A 463 -24.51 2.43 12.37
C GLN A 463 -25.52 3.47 11.85
N ARG A 464 -25.95 4.44 12.66
CA ARG A 464 -27.12 5.29 12.35
C ARG A 464 -26.83 6.68 11.78
N SER A 465 -25.56 7.09 11.63
CA SER A 465 -25.20 8.35 10.97
C SER A 465 -24.53 8.14 9.61
N PHE A 466 -25.24 7.50 8.67
CA PHE A 466 -24.88 7.58 7.25
C PHE A 466 -26.11 7.94 6.42
N ARG A 467 -26.35 9.25 6.24
CA ARG A 467 -26.93 9.73 4.98
C ARG A 467 -25.75 10.01 4.06
N LEU A 468 -25.56 9.12 3.09
CA LEU A 468 -24.69 9.32 1.94
C LEU A 468 -24.95 10.72 1.35
N ARG A 469 -24.00 11.64 1.57
CA ARG A 469 -23.78 12.71 0.61
C ARG A 469 -23.17 12.05 -0.62
N SER A 470 -23.80 12.31 -1.75
CA SER A 470 -23.41 11.83 -3.07
C SER A 470 -21.94 12.10 -3.37
N LYS A 471 -21.35 11.14 -4.08
CA LYS A 471 -20.03 11.14 -4.74
C LYS A 471 -19.66 12.57 -5.21
N PRO A 472 -18.46 13.09 -4.92
CA PRO A 472 -17.94 14.21 -5.71
C PRO A 472 -17.73 13.67 -7.12
N GLU A 473 -18.46 14.21 -8.10
CA GLU A 473 -18.13 14.00 -9.51
C GLU A 473 -16.80 14.69 -9.78
N MET A 474 -15.71 13.91 -9.69
CA MET A 474 -14.47 14.28 -10.34
C MET A 474 -14.72 14.22 -11.84
N GLY A 475 -14.67 15.38 -12.49
CA GLY A 475 -14.77 15.49 -13.94
C GLY A 475 -13.68 14.66 -14.61
N SER A 476 -14.09 13.58 -15.27
CA SER A 476 -13.19 12.74 -16.07
C SER A 476 -13.69 12.77 -17.52
N ALA A 477 -13.14 13.68 -18.32
CA ALA A 477 -13.26 13.59 -19.77
C ALA A 477 -12.69 12.24 -20.22
N ARG A 478 -13.46 11.47 -21.00
CA ARG A 478 -12.95 10.25 -21.63
C ARG A 478 -11.89 10.64 -22.65
N ASN A 479 -10.78 9.91 -22.69
CA ASN A 479 -9.83 10.07 -23.79
C ASN A 479 -10.44 9.53 -25.11
N TRP A 480 -9.75 9.72 -26.23
CA TRP A 480 -10.23 9.31 -27.56
C TRP A 480 -10.44 7.78 -27.71
N ILE A 481 -9.93 6.97 -26.78
CA ILE A 481 -10.09 5.50 -26.71
C ILE A 481 -11.27 5.12 -25.77
N GLY A 482 -11.93 6.09 -25.14
CA GLY A 482 -13.09 5.89 -24.27
C GLY A 482 -12.77 5.59 -22.80
N ILE A 483 -11.51 5.73 -22.39
CA ILE A 483 -10.99 5.41 -21.05
C ILE A 483 -11.20 6.60 -20.10
N ARG A 484 -11.70 6.34 -18.89
CA ARG A 484 -11.65 7.27 -17.74
C ARG A 484 -10.44 7.00 -16.85
N SER A 485 -10.00 7.99 -16.08
CA SER A 485 -8.97 7.80 -15.05
C SER A 485 -9.34 6.73 -14.02
N GLU A 486 -10.64 6.54 -13.75
CA GLU A 486 -11.16 5.49 -12.86
C GLU A 486 -11.09 4.07 -13.48
N ASP A 487 -11.03 3.96 -14.82
CA ASP A 487 -11.09 2.68 -15.53
C ASP A 487 -9.71 2.01 -15.68
N THR A 488 -8.63 2.79 -15.62
CA THR A 488 -7.24 2.29 -15.76
C THR A 488 -6.79 1.42 -14.59
N LEU A 489 -7.49 1.50 -13.45
CA LEU A 489 -7.13 0.83 -12.18
C LEU A 489 -8.07 -0.33 -11.81
N ARG A 490 -9.14 -0.56 -12.58
CA ARG A 490 -10.10 -1.64 -12.30
C ARG A 490 -9.66 -2.93 -12.98
N MET A 491 -9.57 -4.02 -12.21
CA MET A 491 -9.53 -5.35 -12.82
C MET A 491 -10.84 -5.58 -13.59
N PRO A 492 -10.79 -6.13 -14.81
CA PRO A 492 -12.00 -6.45 -15.54
C PRO A 492 -12.80 -7.49 -14.75
N THR A 493 -14.07 -7.20 -14.50
CA THR A 493 -15.01 -8.16 -13.91
C THR A 493 -15.36 -9.23 -14.94
N ALA A 494 -15.87 -10.38 -14.48
CA ALA A 494 -16.42 -11.40 -15.38
C ALA A 494 -17.47 -10.78 -16.34
N GLY A 495 -18.31 -9.87 -15.82
CA GLY A 495 -19.25 -9.08 -16.60
C GLY A 495 -18.59 -8.23 -17.68
N SER A 496 -17.57 -7.43 -17.35
CA SER A 496 -16.91 -6.58 -18.36
C SER A 496 -16.18 -7.40 -19.44
N MET A 497 -15.63 -8.56 -19.08
CA MET A 497 -15.03 -9.49 -20.05
C MET A 497 -16.09 -10.09 -20.97
N PHE A 498 -17.25 -10.45 -20.42
CA PHE A 498 -18.38 -10.96 -21.19
C PHE A 498 -18.94 -9.91 -22.15
N TYR A 499 -19.12 -8.67 -21.70
CA TYR A 499 -19.54 -7.57 -22.57
C TYR A 499 -18.51 -7.24 -23.65
N GLY A 500 -17.21 -7.27 -23.32
CA GLY A 500 -16.14 -7.13 -24.30
C GLY A 500 -16.15 -8.23 -25.36
N TRP A 501 -16.41 -9.49 -24.95
CA TRP A 501 -16.57 -10.61 -25.87
C TRP A 501 -17.81 -10.48 -26.74
N ILE A 502 -18.97 -10.12 -26.18
CA ILE A 502 -20.20 -9.84 -26.95
C ILE A 502 -19.95 -8.74 -27.97
N ALA A 503 -19.35 -7.62 -27.56
CA ALA A 503 -19.08 -6.48 -28.43
C ALA A 503 -18.14 -6.85 -29.59
N THR A 504 -17.11 -7.64 -29.32
CA THR A 504 -16.17 -8.12 -30.35
C THR A 504 -16.86 -9.11 -31.31
N THR A 505 -17.73 -9.98 -30.79
CA THR A 505 -18.51 -10.95 -31.57
C THR A 505 -19.56 -10.26 -32.45
N ALA A 506 -20.26 -9.27 -31.92
CA ALA A 506 -21.23 -8.47 -32.65
C ALA A 506 -20.56 -7.64 -33.76
N SER A 507 -19.38 -7.08 -33.48
CA SER A 507 -18.59 -6.32 -34.46
C SER A 507 -18.16 -7.19 -35.64
N THR A 508 -17.65 -8.39 -35.35
CA THR A 508 -17.25 -9.35 -36.38
C THR A 508 -18.44 -9.93 -37.16
N ALA A 509 -19.58 -10.15 -36.51
CA ALA A 509 -20.83 -10.53 -37.19
C ALA A 509 -21.33 -9.42 -38.13
N CYS A 510 -21.27 -8.15 -37.70
CA CYS A 510 -21.60 -6.99 -38.53
C CYS A 510 -20.68 -6.91 -39.77
N ALA A 511 -19.36 -7.10 -39.58
CA ALA A 511 -18.40 -7.15 -40.68
C ALA A 511 -18.67 -8.29 -41.68
N ALA A 512 -19.14 -9.45 -41.21
CA ALA A 512 -19.55 -10.56 -42.08
C ALA A 512 -20.77 -10.19 -42.94
N ILE A 513 -21.77 -9.55 -42.35
CA ILE A 513 -22.96 -9.07 -43.06
C ILE A 513 -22.59 -8.02 -44.11
N LEU A 514 -21.78 -7.04 -43.74
CA LEU A 514 -21.28 -6.00 -44.65
C LEU A 514 -20.48 -6.61 -45.81
N THR A 515 -19.67 -7.63 -45.54
CA THR A 515 -18.92 -8.36 -46.58
C THR A 515 -19.86 -9.11 -47.52
N ALA A 516 -20.89 -9.77 -46.99
CA ALA A 516 -21.88 -10.48 -47.81
C ALA A 516 -22.66 -9.52 -48.71
N VAL A 517 -23.10 -8.37 -48.18
CA VAL A 517 -23.76 -7.31 -48.95
C VAL A 517 -22.82 -6.73 -50.02
N ALA A 518 -21.56 -6.45 -49.68
CA ALA A 518 -20.56 -5.97 -50.63
C ALA A 518 -20.28 -6.98 -51.76
N CYS A 519 -20.30 -8.29 -51.46
CA CYS A 519 -20.14 -9.35 -52.47
C CYS A 519 -21.38 -9.58 -53.34
N LEU A 520 -22.57 -9.17 -52.87
CA LEU A 520 -23.81 -9.21 -53.63
C LEU A 520 -23.90 -8.05 -54.64
N ILE A 521 -23.51 -6.85 -54.21
CA ILE A 521 -23.66 -5.61 -54.99
C ILE A 521 -22.41 -5.27 -55.83
N GLY A 522 -21.23 -5.72 -55.40
CA GLY A 522 -19.94 -5.33 -55.99
C GLY A 522 -19.43 -6.21 -57.14
N PRO A 523 -18.36 -5.79 -57.82
CA PRO A 523 -17.73 -6.52 -58.93
C PRO A 523 -17.26 -7.94 -58.56
N ARG A 524 -17.18 -8.84 -59.54
CA ARG A 524 -16.77 -10.25 -59.36
C ARG A 524 -15.40 -10.41 -58.68
N THR A 525 -14.52 -9.41 -58.78
CA THR A 525 -13.22 -9.35 -58.09
C THR A 525 -13.34 -9.26 -56.56
N LEU A 526 -14.42 -8.70 -56.01
CA LEU A 526 -14.66 -8.72 -54.56
C LEU A 526 -15.02 -10.10 -54.04
N ARG A 527 -15.66 -10.95 -54.86
CA ARG A 527 -15.99 -12.32 -54.48
C ARG A 527 -14.74 -13.20 -54.34
N SER A 528 -13.72 -12.98 -55.17
CA SER A 528 -12.44 -13.70 -55.03
C SER A 528 -11.60 -13.19 -53.85
N GLN A 529 -11.81 -11.95 -53.39
CA GLN A 529 -11.14 -11.37 -52.22
C GLN A 529 -12.01 -11.29 -50.96
N ARG A 530 -13.14 -12.01 -50.92
CA ARG A 530 -14.17 -11.94 -49.85
C ARG A 530 -13.60 -12.02 -48.43
N TYR A 531 -12.60 -12.88 -48.21
CA TYR A 531 -12.01 -13.09 -46.89
C TYR A 531 -11.10 -11.94 -46.45
N ALA A 532 -10.38 -11.31 -47.39
CA ALA A 532 -9.57 -10.13 -47.11
C ALA A 532 -10.47 -8.92 -46.78
N VAL A 533 -11.59 -8.77 -47.49
CA VAL A 533 -12.60 -7.74 -47.20
C VAL A 533 -13.20 -7.94 -45.81
N PHE A 534 -13.54 -9.18 -45.45
CA PHE A 534 -14.05 -9.53 -44.11
C PHE A 534 -13.07 -9.18 -42.99
N LEU A 535 -11.79 -9.52 -43.14
CA LEU A 535 -10.77 -9.19 -42.13
C LEU A 535 -10.57 -7.69 -41.96
N SER A 536 -10.53 -6.93 -43.06
CA SER A 536 -10.38 -5.47 -43.02
C SER A 536 -11.57 -4.79 -42.36
N LEU A 537 -12.80 -5.19 -42.70
CA LEU A 537 -14.01 -4.66 -42.06
C LEU A 537 -14.10 -5.05 -40.58
N SER A 538 -13.65 -6.26 -40.23
CA SER A 538 -13.59 -6.71 -38.82
C SER A 538 -12.59 -5.90 -38.00
N LEU A 539 -11.43 -5.52 -38.58
CA LEU A 539 -10.45 -4.68 -37.90
C LEU A 539 -11.02 -3.28 -37.62
N ILE A 540 -11.64 -2.67 -38.62
CA ILE A 540 -12.22 -1.33 -38.51
C ILE A 540 -13.35 -1.31 -37.47
N THR A 541 -14.27 -2.28 -37.54
CA THR A 541 -15.40 -2.37 -36.60
C THR A 541 -14.95 -2.64 -35.18
N CYS A 542 -13.96 -3.52 -34.95
CA CYS A 542 -13.42 -3.78 -33.61
C CYS A 542 -12.68 -2.55 -33.03
N MET A 543 -11.99 -1.75 -33.84
CA MET A 543 -11.32 -0.54 -33.39
C MET A 543 -12.30 0.57 -32.97
N THR A 544 -13.41 0.73 -33.71
CA THR A 544 -14.38 1.80 -33.47
C THR A 544 -15.47 1.43 -32.47
N ALA A 545 -15.82 0.15 -32.34
CA ALA A 545 -16.89 -0.31 -31.45
C ALA A 545 -16.57 -0.04 -29.96
N GLY A 546 -15.33 -0.25 -29.53
CA GLY A 546 -14.92 -0.05 -28.13
C GLY A 546 -15.19 1.36 -27.61
N PRO A 547 -14.63 2.42 -28.24
CA PRO A 547 -14.90 3.80 -27.86
C PRO A 547 -16.38 4.19 -27.93
N LEU A 548 -17.10 3.76 -28.98
CA LEU A 548 -18.52 4.08 -29.17
C LEU A 548 -19.42 3.43 -28.12
N LEU A 549 -19.23 2.13 -27.85
CA LEU A 549 -19.98 1.40 -26.83
C LEU A 549 -19.63 1.89 -25.43
N SER A 550 -18.36 2.22 -25.19
CA SER A 550 -17.93 2.79 -23.93
C SER A 550 -18.63 4.13 -23.66
N HIS A 551 -18.76 4.97 -24.68
CA HIS A 551 -19.49 6.23 -24.58
C HIS A 551 -21.00 6.01 -24.37
N ALA A 552 -21.61 5.12 -25.15
CA ALA A 552 -23.06 4.88 -25.13
C ALA A 552 -23.55 4.21 -23.84
N LEU A 553 -22.80 3.25 -23.29
CA LEU A 553 -23.20 2.45 -22.13
C LEU A 553 -22.68 3.01 -20.80
N ASN A 554 -21.94 4.13 -20.85
CA ASN A 554 -21.29 4.74 -19.69
C ASN A 554 -20.35 3.80 -18.89
N GLU A 555 -19.89 2.70 -19.50
CA GLU A 555 -18.91 1.75 -18.95
C GLU A 555 -17.65 1.69 -19.82
N PHE A 556 -16.59 1.01 -19.37
CA PHE A 556 -15.41 0.76 -20.20
C PHE A 556 -15.51 -0.60 -20.90
N ILE A 557 -15.57 -0.59 -22.24
CA ILE A 557 -15.68 -1.79 -23.07
C ILE A 557 -14.48 -1.85 -24.00
N PHE A 558 -13.65 -2.87 -23.80
CA PHE A 558 -12.38 -3.00 -24.49
C PHE A 558 -12.43 -4.09 -25.59
N THR A 559 -12.63 -3.65 -26.84
CA THR A 559 -12.77 -4.53 -28.03
C THR A 559 -11.47 -4.72 -28.83
N TRP A 560 -10.42 -3.97 -28.49
CA TRP A 560 -9.14 -3.97 -29.19
C TRP A 560 -8.37 -5.31 -29.12
N PRO A 561 -8.55 -6.19 -28.11
CA PRO A 561 -8.05 -7.56 -28.19
C PRO A 561 -8.58 -8.34 -29.40
N GLY A 562 -9.76 -7.99 -29.91
CA GLY A 562 -10.29 -8.55 -31.16
C GLY A 562 -9.40 -8.23 -32.37
N CYS A 563 -8.77 -7.05 -32.40
CA CYS A 563 -7.85 -6.65 -33.46
C CYS A 563 -6.56 -7.49 -33.43
N LEU A 564 -6.02 -7.76 -32.23
CA LEU A 564 -4.88 -8.67 -32.06
C LEU A 564 -5.18 -10.08 -32.58
N PHE A 565 -6.36 -10.60 -32.24
CA PHE A 565 -6.80 -11.92 -32.70
C PHE A 565 -6.96 -11.98 -34.22
N LEU A 566 -7.51 -10.93 -34.85
CA LEU A 566 -7.66 -10.85 -36.31
C LEU A 566 -6.32 -10.91 -37.05
N VAL A 567 -5.31 -10.17 -36.55
CA VAL A 567 -3.97 -10.16 -37.14
C VAL A 567 -3.26 -11.51 -36.93
N PHE A 568 -3.44 -12.12 -35.75
CA PHE A 568 -2.97 -13.48 -35.47
C PHE A 568 -3.56 -14.51 -36.45
N GLN A 569 -4.88 -14.46 -36.66
CA GLN A 569 -5.57 -15.38 -37.57
C GLN A 569 -5.09 -15.20 -39.02
N HIS A 570 -4.86 -13.96 -39.46
CA HIS A 570 -4.30 -13.67 -40.77
C HIS A 570 -2.88 -14.22 -40.93
N ALA A 571 -2.01 -14.03 -39.92
CA ALA A 571 -0.66 -14.59 -39.92
C ALA A 571 -0.65 -16.13 -39.97
N MET A 572 -1.56 -16.79 -39.26
CA MET A 572 -1.69 -18.25 -39.27
C MET A 572 -2.10 -18.77 -40.65
N ILE A 573 -3.01 -18.08 -41.34
CA ILE A 573 -3.45 -18.46 -42.68
C ILE A 573 -2.31 -18.32 -43.70
N VAL A 574 -1.59 -17.21 -43.69
CA VAL A 574 -0.47 -16.95 -44.60
C VAL A 574 0.71 -17.90 -44.35
N ALA A 575 1.07 -18.13 -43.09
CA ALA A 575 2.15 -19.06 -42.73
C ALA A 575 1.87 -20.49 -43.22
N GLN A 576 0.60 -20.87 -43.32
CA GLN A 576 0.19 -22.22 -43.70
C GLN A 576 -0.13 -22.39 -45.19
N LEU A 577 -0.53 -21.32 -45.91
CA LEU A 577 -0.56 -21.30 -47.39
C LEU A 577 0.82 -21.61 -47.98
N ARG A 578 1.88 -21.13 -47.33
CA ARG A 578 3.27 -21.43 -47.70
C ARG A 578 3.66 -22.91 -47.56
N ARG A 579 3.06 -23.66 -46.62
CA ARG A 579 3.30 -25.11 -46.48
C ARG A 579 2.73 -25.92 -47.64
N ASN A 580 1.68 -25.42 -48.30
CA ASN A 580 0.97 -26.13 -49.38
C ASN A 580 1.39 -25.68 -50.79
N ALA A 581 2.10 -24.54 -50.92
CA ALA A 581 2.62 -24.02 -52.19
C ALA A 581 4.11 -23.62 -52.04
N PRO A 582 5.03 -24.61 -52.02
CA PRO A 582 6.45 -24.39 -51.67
C PRO A 582 7.24 -23.53 -52.69
N HIS A 583 6.69 -23.27 -53.88
CA HIS A 583 7.36 -22.50 -54.95
C HIS A 583 7.07 -20.98 -54.93
N GLY A 584 6.37 -20.45 -53.92
CA GLY A 584 6.09 -19.01 -53.78
C GLY A 584 7.21 -18.23 -53.05
N SER A 585 7.33 -16.92 -53.33
CA SER A 585 8.32 -16.03 -52.70
C SER A 585 8.22 -16.03 -51.16
N PRO A 586 9.31 -16.28 -50.42
CA PRO A 586 9.32 -16.39 -48.96
C PRO A 586 9.04 -15.07 -48.23
N TRP A 587 9.08 -13.95 -48.96
CA TRP A 587 8.91 -12.60 -48.42
C TRP A 587 7.53 -12.35 -47.84
N HIS A 588 6.47 -12.87 -48.47
CA HIS A 588 5.09 -12.62 -48.02
C HIS A 588 4.83 -13.20 -46.63
N GLY A 589 5.25 -14.45 -46.36
CA GLY A 589 5.06 -15.06 -45.03
C GLY A 589 5.90 -14.41 -43.93
N ARG A 590 7.11 -13.93 -44.25
CA ARG A 590 7.96 -13.19 -43.30
C ARG A 590 7.39 -11.80 -43.00
N ALA A 591 6.86 -11.11 -44.01
CA ALA A 591 6.22 -9.81 -43.85
C ALA A 591 4.98 -9.89 -42.96
N THR A 592 4.13 -10.92 -43.13
CA THR A 592 2.94 -11.09 -42.28
C THR A 592 3.30 -11.45 -40.83
N ALA A 593 4.32 -12.28 -40.61
CA ALA A 593 4.79 -12.59 -39.27
C ALA A 593 5.40 -11.36 -38.57
N ALA A 594 6.21 -10.56 -39.29
CA ALA A 594 6.75 -9.31 -38.78
C ALA A 594 5.64 -8.29 -38.46
N GLY A 595 4.62 -8.21 -39.31
CA GLY A 595 3.44 -7.36 -39.09
C GLY A 595 2.64 -7.76 -37.83
N PHE A 596 2.51 -9.06 -37.55
CA PHE A 596 1.89 -9.54 -36.31
C PHE A 596 2.69 -9.13 -35.08
N ILE A 597 4.01 -9.32 -35.09
CA ILE A 597 4.89 -8.92 -33.99
C ILE A 597 4.83 -7.40 -33.77
N ALA A 598 4.86 -6.61 -34.84
CA ALA A 598 4.73 -5.16 -34.76
C ALA A 598 3.38 -4.74 -34.16
N MET A 599 2.29 -5.41 -34.51
CA MET A 599 0.97 -5.14 -33.92
C MET A 599 0.91 -5.48 -32.43
N CYS A 600 1.50 -6.62 -32.02
CA CYS A 600 1.62 -6.97 -30.60
C CYS A 600 2.42 -5.91 -29.82
N TYR A 601 3.49 -5.38 -30.42
CA TYR A 601 4.28 -4.31 -29.83
C TYR A 601 3.50 -3.00 -29.73
N VAL A 602 2.80 -2.58 -30.80
CA VAL A 602 1.94 -1.38 -30.79
C VAL A 602 0.86 -1.50 -29.72
N TYR A 603 0.19 -2.65 -29.65
CA TYR A 603 -0.81 -2.92 -28.61
C TYR A 603 -0.21 -2.86 -27.20
N PHE A 604 0.98 -3.43 -26.99
CA PHE A 604 1.69 -3.35 -25.71
C PHE A 604 1.99 -1.90 -25.32
N VAL A 605 2.52 -1.09 -26.25
CA VAL A 605 2.80 0.34 -26.03
C VAL A 605 1.53 1.09 -25.68
N ILE A 606 0.44 0.88 -26.42
CA ILE A 606 -0.86 1.54 -26.13
C ILE A 606 -1.39 1.13 -24.76
N CYS A 607 -1.31 -0.15 -24.40
CA CYS A 607 -1.75 -0.60 -23.08
C CYS A 607 -0.85 -0.06 -21.96
N ARG A 608 0.46 0.07 -22.20
CA ARG A 608 1.42 0.66 -21.26
C ARG A 608 1.13 2.15 -21.06
N ASP A 609 1.04 2.90 -22.15
CA ASP A 609 0.87 4.36 -22.12
C ASP A 609 -0.49 4.79 -21.54
N HIS A 610 -1.49 3.90 -21.59
CA HIS A 610 -2.82 4.10 -20.99
C HIS A 610 -3.07 3.30 -19.70
N ASN A 611 -2.03 2.71 -19.08
CA ASN A 611 -2.13 1.97 -17.82
C ASN A 611 -3.13 0.78 -17.83
N LEU A 612 -3.41 0.18 -18.99
CA LEU A 612 -4.27 -0.99 -19.14
C LEU A 612 -3.48 -2.29 -18.87
N VAL A 613 -2.99 -2.48 -17.65
CA VAL A 613 -2.11 -3.62 -17.31
C VAL A 613 -2.83 -4.97 -17.47
N SER A 614 -4.11 -5.04 -17.09
CA SER A 614 -4.93 -6.25 -17.26
C SER A 614 -5.10 -6.64 -18.73
N ALA A 615 -5.01 -5.69 -19.66
CA ALA A 615 -5.12 -5.93 -21.09
C ALA A 615 -3.88 -6.61 -21.68
N TRP A 616 -2.75 -6.65 -20.97
CA TRP A 616 -1.54 -7.34 -21.45
C TRP A 616 -1.74 -8.85 -21.54
N ILE A 617 -2.68 -9.39 -20.78
CA ILE A 617 -2.98 -10.83 -20.76
C ILE A 617 -3.42 -11.38 -22.12
N PHE A 618 -4.01 -10.52 -22.96
CA PHE A 618 -4.43 -10.87 -24.32
C PHE A 618 -3.24 -11.16 -25.25
N LEU A 619 -2.03 -10.67 -24.92
CA LEU A 619 -0.79 -11.05 -25.62
C LEU A 619 -0.35 -12.49 -25.32
N CYS A 620 -0.82 -13.07 -24.22
CA CYS A 620 -0.49 -14.42 -23.78
C CYS A 620 -1.56 -15.46 -24.14
N ALA A 621 -2.72 -15.03 -24.66
CA ALA A 621 -3.88 -15.91 -24.90
C ALA A 621 -3.87 -16.62 -26.27
N PHE A 622 -2.94 -16.29 -27.17
CA PHE A 622 -2.85 -16.89 -28.51
C PHE A 622 -2.71 -18.43 -28.52
N PRO A 623 -1.96 -19.08 -27.61
CA PRO A 623 -1.84 -20.54 -27.59
C PRO A 623 -3.20 -21.26 -27.48
N ALA A 624 -4.14 -20.69 -26.72
CA ALA A 624 -5.49 -21.24 -26.58
C ALA A 624 -6.26 -21.23 -27.92
N ALA A 625 -5.98 -20.26 -28.78
CA ALA A 625 -6.67 -20.06 -30.05
C ALA A 625 -6.13 -20.93 -31.20
N ILE A 626 -4.95 -21.57 -31.04
CA ILE A 626 -4.29 -22.35 -32.10
C ILE A 626 -5.19 -23.48 -32.65
N PRO A 627 -5.84 -24.32 -31.82
CA PRO A 627 -6.70 -25.39 -32.32
C PRO A 627 -7.88 -24.86 -33.16
N GLY A 628 -8.50 -23.77 -32.72
CA GLY A 628 -9.59 -23.09 -33.44
C GLY A 628 -9.13 -22.54 -34.78
N ALA A 629 -7.97 -21.87 -34.81
CA ALA A 629 -7.36 -21.35 -36.03
C ALA A 629 -7.06 -22.46 -37.07
N LEU A 630 -6.59 -23.61 -36.60
CA LEU A 630 -6.35 -24.80 -37.45
C LEU A 630 -7.66 -25.39 -38.01
N ALA A 631 -8.73 -25.43 -37.21
CA ALA A 631 -10.04 -25.91 -37.64
C ALA A 631 -10.69 -25.00 -38.69
N THR A 632 -10.62 -23.68 -38.53
CA THR A 632 -11.09 -22.71 -39.54
C THR A 632 -10.43 -22.95 -40.89
N ARG A 633 -9.13 -23.28 -40.90
CA ARG A 633 -8.40 -23.63 -42.12
C ARG A 633 -8.87 -24.94 -42.76
N TRP A 634 -9.10 -25.99 -41.96
CA TRP A 634 -9.55 -27.28 -42.49
C TRP A 634 -10.86 -27.14 -43.27
N ILE A 635 -11.75 -26.27 -42.79
CA ILE A 635 -13.02 -25.93 -43.44
C ILE A 635 -12.78 -25.10 -44.72
N HIS A 636 -11.89 -24.11 -44.67
CA HIS A 636 -11.57 -23.24 -45.81
C HIS A 636 -10.97 -24.01 -47.01
N ASN A 637 -10.21 -25.07 -46.76
CA ASN A 637 -9.53 -25.85 -47.80
C ASN A 637 -10.39 -26.95 -48.47
N ARG A 638 -11.59 -27.26 -47.95
CA ARG A 638 -12.48 -28.26 -48.57
C ARG A 638 -13.31 -27.62 -49.68
N GLN A 639 -12.98 -27.95 -50.93
CA GLN A 639 -13.80 -27.58 -52.09
C GLN A 639 -15.21 -28.19 -51.97
N GLY A 640 -16.24 -27.36 -52.08
CA GLY A 640 -17.66 -27.77 -52.12
C GLY A 640 -18.44 -27.66 -50.81
N MET A 641 -17.79 -27.47 -49.64
CA MET A 641 -18.49 -27.33 -48.34
C MET A 641 -18.24 -25.98 -47.63
N GLY A 642 -17.30 -25.16 -48.12
CA GLY A 642 -16.99 -23.84 -47.55
C GLY A 642 -18.06 -22.78 -47.86
N ASN A 643 -19.28 -22.95 -47.34
CA ASN A 643 -20.22 -21.85 -47.27
C ASN A 643 -19.64 -20.81 -46.30
N PHE A 644 -19.59 -19.53 -46.71
CA PHE A 644 -19.07 -18.42 -45.91
C PHE A 644 -19.54 -18.45 -44.44
N ALA A 645 -20.78 -18.88 -44.20
CA ALA A 645 -21.33 -19.12 -42.85
C ALA A 645 -20.50 -20.09 -41.99
N THR A 646 -19.99 -21.19 -42.55
CA THR A 646 -19.16 -22.17 -41.82
C THR A 646 -17.78 -21.61 -41.49
N GLU A 647 -17.18 -20.83 -42.38
CA GLU A 647 -15.90 -20.14 -42.15
C GLU A 647 -16.04 -19.10 -41.03
N THR A 648 -17.11 -18.29 -41.06
CA THR A 648 -17.41 -17.31 -40.01
C THR A 648 -17.70 -17.98 -38.67
N THR A 649 -18.42 -19.10 -38.66
CA THR A 649 -18.72 -19.84 -37.42
C THR A 649 -17.44 -20.37 -36.77
N ALA A 650 -16.55 -21.00 -37.55
CA ALA A 650 -15.27 -21.49 -37.04
C ALA A 650 -14.36 -20.35 -36.54
N PHE A 651 -14.41 -19.19 -37.20
CA PHE A 651 -13.71 -17.99 -36.74
C PHE A 651 -14.22 -17.51 -35.38
N LEU A 652 -15.54 -17.43 -35.18
CA LEU A 652 -16.15 -17.00 -33.92
C LEU A 652 -15.86 -17.97 -32.76
N VAL A 653 -15.81 -19.28 -33.04
CA VAL A 653 -15.39 -20.29 -32.06
C VAL A 653 -13.94 -20.04 -31.64
N SER A 654 -13.03 -19.81 -32.59
CA SER A 654 -11.62 -19.52 -32.30
C SER A 654 -11.45 -18.21 -31.49
N LEU A 655 -12.20 -17.16 -31.83
CA LEU A 655 -12.23 -15.91 -31.05
C LEU A 655 -12.72 -16.14 -29.62
N THR A 656 -13.74 -16.98 -29.45
CA THR A 656 -14.29 -17.31 -28.12
C THR A 656 -13.26 -18.04 -27.27
N VAL A 657 -12.53 -19.01 -27.84
CA VAL A 657 -11.47 -19.72 -27.11
C VAL A 657 -10.30 -18.78 -26.75
N TYR A 658 -9.96 -17.82 -27.61
CA TYR A 658 -8.99 -16.77 -27.30
C TYR A 658 -9.43 -15.92 -26.09
N SER A 659 -10.68 -15.43 -26.09
CA SER A 659 -11.23 -14.64 -24.98
C SER A 659 -11.33 -15.43 -23.67
N VAL A 660 -11.77 -16.69 -23.74
CA VAL A 660 -11.83 -17.58 -22.57
C VAL A 660 -10.44 -17.93 -22.05
N GLY A 661 -9.47 -18.15 -22.93
CA GLY A 661 -8.07 -18.36 -22.55
C GLY A 661 -7.50 -17.17 -21.79
N ALA A 662 -7.76 -15.94 -22.26
CA ALA A 662 -7.37 -14.72 -21.57
C ALA A 662 -8.02 -14.62 -20.17
N ALA A 663 -9.32 -14.92 -20.08
CA ALA A 663 -10.07 -14.93 -18.82
C ALA A 663 -9.54 -15.99 -17.83
N ALA A 664 -9.19 -17.18 -18.33
CA ALA A 664 -8.64 -18.26 -17.53
C ALA A 664 -7.27 -17.91 -16.93
N ILE A 665 -6.40 -17.23 -17.69
CA ILE A 665 -5.10 -16.76 -17.16
C ILE A 665 -5.32 -15.68 -16.10
N LEU A 666 -6.26 -14.75 -16.32
CA LEU A 666 -6.62 -13.75 -15.30
C LEU A 666 -7.17 -14.40 -14.03
N TRP A 667 -8.05 -15.39 -14.16
CA TRP A 667 -8.61 -16.12 -13.03
C TRP A 667 -7.52 -16.87 -12.25
N TRP A 668 -6.64 -17.61 -12.94
CA TRP A 668 -5.54 -18.36 -12.34
C TRP A 668 -4.55 -17.46 -11.60
N ARG A 669 -4.22 -16.30 -12.17
CA ARG A 669 -3.21 -15.40 -11.61
C ARG A 669 -3.76 -14.48 -10.51
N TYR A 670 -5.02 -14.04 -10.62
CA TYR A 670 -5.57 -12.94 -9.82
C TYR A 670 -6.85 -13.28 -9.04
N GLY A 671 -7.43 -14.48 -9.21
CA GLY A 671 -8.59 -14.91 -8.42
C GLY A 671 -9.85 -14.08 -8.66
N LEU A 672 -10.16 -13.77 -9.92
CA LEU A 672 -11.37 -13.03 -10.29
C LEU A 672 -12.63 -13.72 -9.69
N PRO A 673 -13.45 -13.00 -8.89
CA PRO A 673 -14.71 -13.56 -8.41
C PRO A 673 -15.65 -13.81 -9.60
N LEU A 674 -16.27 -14.99 -9.64
CA LEU A 674 -17.21 -15.40 -10.68
C LEU A 674 -18.60 -14.76 -10.56
N ASN A 675 -18.78 -13.78 -9.67
CA ASN A 675 -20.06 -13.14 -9.38
C ASN A 675 -20.12 -11.72 -9.89
#